data_AF-A0A8H6PFS0-F1
#
_entry.id   AF-A0A8H6PFS0-F1
#
_cell.length_a   1.000
_cell.length_b   1.000
_cell.length_c   1.000
_cell.angle_alpha   90.00
_cell.angle_beta   90.00
_cell.angle_gamma   90.00
#
_symmetry.space_group_name_H-M   'P 1'
#
loop_
_entity.id
_entity.type
_entity.pdbx_description
1 polymer ?
#
loop_
_entity_poly.entity_id
_entity_poly.type
_entity_poly.pdbx_seq_one_letter_code
_entity_poly.pdbx_strand_id
1 'polypeptide(L)'
;MSATVEEKALHQLQQEQSKLLDKIDELRTIGVEVILRRNPSSKIKVSIEPGPSRTDEQERRRLPSFAYNDFSNGNDLPALMEKAKEHMGITELVNAGFSDDVLKVEISGPDRPELTLVDLPGLYYSTSQEQDSRGILIVQTVVSISPRGEDMEADLIRDQQSAAALGLPPRIRDEDCDVAMLTPRDVEDDEAAGDERVFGSQSTVHIHYPVEMAKLARILRAIVSAQYLPMQSTADASSRATLHHQLEEWESNLPNELRLGNNSTPSATFLVGLLHMTYNNLYILLYRSLFLHPRDGKMDEGHIALEAATKSTRIIDDLLSQNLVQHGPTHLITYAFSTLCIQTIHCRRTTGTTRKLAEHRARLCLLGLQELQKSWDLENWVLDLFFRCLDDSTARTLRLTDAPVLQMQGDAGERSHAAERIPEVSIPKTPATGGDPSGKKTDSSQQASPLPTDITAASEWLGLWSNIVCASEPYPAELMNPYWQNQTCDPFTPKDRPCVLGNYVNYSINVKGANDVAAGIQFLKEHNVRLVIKNTGHDFLGKSTGHGGLALWMYNLKGSKIMTECSSHHYRGPAVRLDAGMTGSKAYEAVRPAGYRIVGGDCPTVGITGGYTQGGGHSLLINAYGMATDQVLEWEVIRANGRYLIATLTQHRDLYWALSGGGAGTFGVVLSMTVKIYPEGPIGSALLSINRSGVAGSLFECYGRVVAQCPRDCRCRSDRSLGHQQGAFTMESFTARNKTASEVSDMLGPFLSSLDALRVPYSASTYGTPTYYEHFNQTNGPLPYGSWPASMLFNRRLVSRAITTDSERIRNLTDTIQDVVDDDDEAPWNFGCMALNVKNVTHPGNAVVPYWRDAIAICITISRWDWTIPRSKLLARKEHLAEVITPAIEAATPGSGAYLDEADPYVYPPDSLSWQNTFDGSNCPRLRQIKDTWDLEGIFYANTAVGAEDWTVDGSGRLCRP
;
A
#
# COMPACT_ATOMS: atom_id res chain seq x y z
N MET A 1 -53.64 -39.75 -19.91
CA MET A 1 -53.04 -38.62 -20.66
C MET A 1 -51.81 -38.19 -19.89
N SER A 2 -50.61 -38.48 -20.39
CA SER A 2 -49.36 -38.14 -19.71
C SER A 2 -48.99 -36.70 -20.00
N ALA A 3 -48.78 -35.90 -18.95
CA ALA A 3 -48.22 -34.55 -19.05
C ALA A 3 -46.93 -34.57 -19.90
N THR A 4 -46.80 -33.60 -20.79
CA THR A 4 -45.67 -33.51 -21.73
C THR A 4 -44.35 -33.25 -20.99
N VAL A 5 -43.22 -33.56 -21.62
CA VAL A 5 -41.88 -33.29 -21.06
C VAL A 5 -41.70 -31.81 -20.69
N GLU A 6 -42.36 -30.91 -21.41
CA GLU A 6 -42.40 -29.47 -21.14
C GLU A 6 -43.24 -29.10 -19.92
N GLU A 7 -44.37 -29.76 -19.67
CA GLU A 7 -45.17 -29.55 -18.44
C GLU A 7 -44.44 -30.08 -17.20
N LYS A 8 -43.69 -31.19 -17.32
CA LYS A 8 -42.81 -31.68 -16.25
C LYS A 8 -41.63 -30.74 -16.01
N ALA A 9 -41.04 -30.17 -17.06
CA ALA A 9 -39.97 -29.18 -16.94
C ALA A 9 -40.47 -27.85 -16.35
N LEU A 10 -41.69 -27.41 -16.70
CA LEU A 10 -42.32 -26.21 -16.16
C LEU A 10 -42.71 -26.39 -14.68
N HIS A 11 -43.20 -27.57 -14.30
CA HIS A 11 -43.51 -27.89 -12.91
C HIS A 11 -42.24 -28.08 -12.05
N GLN A 12 -41.14 -28.54 -12.65
CA GLN A 12 -39.81 -28.61 -12.03
C GLN A 12 -39.18 -27.21 -11.91
N LEU A 13 -39.36 -26.33 -12.91
CA LEU A 13 -38.99 -24.91 -12.87
C LEU A 13 -39.81 -24.12 -11.85
N GLN A 14 -41.11 -24.42 -11.68
CA GLN A 14 -41.95 -23.81 -10.65
C GLN A 14 -41.58 -24.30 -9.24
N GLN A 15 -41.16 -25.55 -9.08
CA GLN A 15 -40.61 -26.07 -7.82
C GLN A 15 -39.24 -25.47 -7.48
N GLU A 16 -38.36 -25.29 -8.47
CA GLU A 16 -37.06 -24.61 -8.31
C GLU A 16 -37.23 -23.10 -8.07
N GLN A 17 -38.22 -22.46 -8.71
CA GLN A 17 -38.60 -21.06 -8.50
C GLN A 17 -39.22 -20.85 -7.11
N SER A 18 -40.03 -21.78 -6.59
CA SER A 18 -40.51 -21.77 -5.20
C SER A 18 -39.33 -21.85 -4.24
N LYS A 19 -38.41 -22.81 -4.40
CA LYS A 19 -37.21 -22.92 -3.55
C LYS A 19 -36.28 -21.71 -3.62
N LEU A 20 -36.22 -21.01 -4.76
CA LEU A 20 -35.44 -19.79 -4.95
C LEU A 20 -36.13 -18.57 -4.31
N LEU A 21 -37.46 -18.51 -4.37
CA LEU A 21 -38.27 -17.50 -3.69
C LEU A 21 -38.30 -17.73 -2.18
N ASP A 22 -38.35 -18.98 -1.72
CA ASP A 22 -38.22 -19.38 -0.32
C ASP A 22 -36.84 -18.99 0.24
N LYS A 23 -35.75 -19.15 -0.53
CA LYS A 23 -34.40 -18.68 -0.17
C LYS A 23 -34.23 -17.15 -0.20
N ILE A 24 -34.97 -16.46 -1.05
CA ILE A 24 -35.00 -14.99 -1.11
C ILE A 24 -35.89 -14.43 0.02
N ASP A 25 -36.94 -15.13 0.42
CA ASP A 25 -37.76 -14.84 1.59
C ASP A 25 -37.05 -15.22 2.91
N GLU A 26 -36.16 -16.23 2.92
CA GLU A 26 -35.25 -16.56 4.03
C GLU A 26 -34.28 -15.42 4.37
N LEU A 27 -33.89 -14.61 3.38
CA LEU A 27 -33.07 -13.39 3.55
C LEU A 27 -33.90 -12.17 3.97
N ARG A 28 -35.23 -12.25 3.94
CA ARG A 28 -36.15 -11.15 4.26
C ARG A 28 -36.67 -11.18 5.69
N THR A 29 -36.53 -12.28 6.44
CA THR A 29 -37.28 -12.47 7.70
C THR A 29 -36.73 -11.81 8.97
N ILE A 30 -35.45 -11.37 9.01
CA ILE A 30 -34.80 -10.81 10.22
C ILE A 30 -33.83 -9.68 9.87
N GLY A 31 -33.81 -8.60 10.65
CA GLY A 31 -32.88 -7.48 10.44
C GLY A 31 -31.43 -7.82 10.80
N VAL A 32 -30.46 -7.40 9.98
CA VAL A 32 -29.03 -7.69 10.20
C VAL A 32 -28.23 -6.39 10.30
N GLU A 33 -27.63 -6.18 11.48
CA GLU A 33 -26.75 -5.04 11.74
C GLU A 33 -25.31 -5.53 11.83
N VAL A 34 -24.46 -5.10 10.89
CA VAL A 34 -23.02 -5.39 10.92
C VAL A 34 -22.31 -4.20 11.52
N ILE A 35 -21.76 -4.40 12.71
CA ILE A 35 -21.13 -3.35 13.50
C ILE A 35 -19.62 -3.53 13.43
N LEU A 36 -18.93 -2.69 12.68
CA LEU A 36 -17.47 -2.62 12.71
C LEU A 36 -17.08 -1.65 13.84
N ARG A 37 -16.30 -2.16 14.79
CA ARG A 37 -15.78 -1.35 15.90
C ARG A 37 -14.28 -1.47 15.97
N ARG A 38 -13.63 -0.36 16.25
CA ARG A 38 -12.21 -0.40 16.54
C ARG A 38 -12.02 -0.98 17.94
N ASN A 39 -11.33 -2.11 18.04
CA ASN A 39 -11.05 -2.76 19.31
C ASN A 39 -9.64 -3.36 19.26
N PRO A 40 -8.85 -3.27 20.35
CA PRO A 40 -7.50 -3.82 20.39
C PRO A 40 -7.41 -5.33 20.12
N SER A 41 -8.51 -6.06 20.28
CA SER A 41 -8.60 -7.49 19.94
C SER A 41 -9.65 -7.73 18.86
N SER A 42 -9.30 -8.56 17.87
CA SER A 42 -10.26 -9.04 16.87
C SER A 42 -11.27 -9.96 17.56
N LYS A 43 -12.51 -9.50 17.65
CA LYS A 43 -13.60 -10.23 18.30
C LYS A 43 -14.83 -10.13 17.43
N ILE A 44 -15.46 -11.27 17.19
CA ILE A 44 -16.79 -11.30 16.60
C ILE A 44 -17.76 -11.61 17.73
N LYS A 45 -18.70 -10.70 17.95
CA LYS A 45 -19.78 -10.87 18.91
C LYS A 45 -21.08 -10.90 18.12
N VAL A 46 -21.73 -12.05 18.16
CA VAL A 46 -23.08 -12.21 17.63
C VAL A 46 -24.05 -12.14 18.79
N SER A 47 -25.09 -11.33 18.65
CA SER A 47 -26.17 -11.25 19.63
C SER A 47 -27.49 -10.92 18.96
N ILE A 48 -28.59 -11.31 19.60
CA ILE A 48 -29.93 -10.95 19.15
C ILE A 48 -30.48 -9.88 20.08
N GLU A 49 -30.89 -8.75 19.50
CA GLU A 49 -31.63 -7.72 20.23
C GLU A 49 -33.13 -7.95 20.04
N PRO A 50 -33.88 -8.19 21.14
CA PRO A 50 -35.30 -8.47 21.04
C PRO A 50 -36.05 -7.24 20.54
N GLY A 51 -36.85 -7.45 19.52
CA GLY A 51 -37.74 -6.46 18.95
C GLY A 51 -38.86 -6.08 19.92
N PRO A 52 -39.48 -4.92 19.75
CA PRO A 52 -40.49 -4.45 20.70
C PRO A 52 -41.80 -5.24 20.71
N SER A 53 -42.03 -6.09 19.71
CA SER A 53 -43.12 -7.07 19.70
C SER A 53 -42.98 -8.16 20.79
N ARG A 54 -41.78 -8.38 21.36
CA ARG A 54 -41.52 -9.35 22.43
C ARG A 54 -41.96 -8.82 23.79
N THR A 55 -43.17 -9.19 24.24
CA THR A 55 -43.77 -8.74 25.52
C THR A 55 -43.51 -9.69 26.71
N ASP A 56 -43.07 -10.92 26.47
CA ASP A 56 -42.75 -11.91 27.52
C ASP A 56 -41.36 -11.64 28.13
N GLU A 57 -41.32 -11.46 29.45
CA GLU A 57 -40.10 -11.09 30.17
C GLU A 57 -39.06 -12.23 30.27
N GLN A 58 -39.48 -13.49 30.16
CA GLN A 58 -38.55 -14.63 30.04
C GLN A 58 -37.91 -14.68 28.64
N GLU A 59 -38.68 -14.42 27.57
CA GLU A 59 -38.18 -14.37 26.20
C GLU A 59 -37.20 -13.21 25.98
N ARG A 60 -37.50 -12.02 26.48
CA ARG A 60 -36.60 -10.84 26.40
C ARG A 60 -35.26 -11.07 27.11
N ARG A 61 -35.21 -11.95 28.12
CA ARG A 61 -33.97 -12.36 28.80
C ARG A 61 -33.25 -13.52 28.08
N ARG A 62 -33.98 -14.31 27.29
CA ARG A 62 -33.45 -15.46 26.50
C ARG A 62 -32.81 -15.05 25.18
N LEU A 63 -33.33 -14.03 24.49
CA LEU A 63 -32.86 -13.65 23.16
C LEU A 63 -31.42 -13.07 23.16
N PRO A 64 -31.03 -12.15 24.07
CA PRO A 64 -29.66 -11.64 24.13
C PRO A 64 -28.61 -12.65 24.59
N SER A 65 -29.01 -13.81 25.15
CA SER A 65 -28.09 -14.88 25.51
C SER A 65 -27.72 -15.79 24.33
N PHE A 66 -28.24 -15.49 23.13
CA PHE A 66 -27.80 -16.12 21.90
C PHE A 66 -26.30 -15.89 21.69
N ALA A 67 -25.55 -16.98 21.61
CA ALA A 67 -24.13 -16.97 21.34
C ALA A 67 -23.86 -17.97 20.21
N TYR A 68 -23.11 -17.52 19.21
CA TYR A 68 -22.67 -18.35 18.10
C TYR A 68 -21.14 -18.30 18.04
N ASN A 69 -20.50 -19.35 18.55
CA ASN A 69 -19.04 -19.39 18.73
C ASN A 69 -18.28 -19.90 17.49
N ASP A 70 -19.00 -20.41 16.48
CA ASP A 70 -18.42 -21.04 15.28
C ASP A 70 -18.29 -20.06 14.09
N PHE A 71 -18.54 -18.77 14.28
CA PHE A 71 -18.46 -17.78 13.21
C PHE A 71 -17.02 -17.27 13.05
N SER A 72 -16.33 -17.75 12.02
CA SER A 72 -14.92 -17.47 11.76
C SER A 72 -14.69 -16.64 10.50
N ASN A 73 -15.52 -16.82 9.47
CA ASN A 73 -15.47 -16.10 8.19
C ASN A 73 -16.87 -16.07 7.49
N GLY A 74 -16.96 -15.39 6.34
CA GLY A 74 -18.22 -15.18 5.62
C GLY A 74 -18.94 -16.42 5.10
N ASN A 75 -18.29 -17.59 5.09
CA ASN A 75 -18.91 -18.87 4.67
C ASN A 75 -19.77 -19.50 5.76
N ASP A 76 -19.63 -19.07 7.02
CA ASP A 76 -20.37 -19.61 8.18
C ASP A 76 -21.76 -18.94 8.36
N LEU A 77 -22.04 -17.93 7.53
CA LEU A 77 -23.21 -17.06 7.63
C LEU A 77 -24.56 -17.78 7.48
N PRO A 78 -24.76 -18.73 6.53
CA PRO A 78 -26.04 -19.45 6.42
C PRO A 78 -26.37 -20.28 7.66
N ALA A 79 -25.36 -20.93 8.24
CA ALA A 79 -25.53 -21.74 9.45
C ALA A 79 -25.78 -20.88 10.70
N LEU A 80 -25.22 -19.67 10.74
CA LEU A 80 -25.52 -18.68 11.78
C LEU A 80 -26.98 -18.20 11.69
N MET A 81 -27.45 -17.89 10.48
CA MET A 81 -28.80 -17.38 10.26
C MET A 81 -29.87 -18.41 10.67
N GLU A 82 -29.69 -19.68 10.33
CA GLU A 82 -30.65 -20.74 10.72
C GLU A 82 -30.72 -20.93 12.24
N LYS A 83 -29.58 -20.98 12.94
CA LYS A 83 -29.58 -21.06 14.41
C LYS A 83 -30.18 -19.81 15.07
N ALA A 84 -29.99 -18.63 14.48
CA ALA A 84 -30.57 -17.40 14.99
C ALA A 84 -32.10 -17.42 14.85
N LYS A 85 -32.64 -17.89 13.72
CA LYS A 85 -34.09 -18.04 13.49
C LYS A 85 -34.73 -19.03 14.47
N GLU A 86 -34.12 -20.19 14.68
CA GLU A 86 -34.55 -21.17 15.70
C GLU A 86 -34.59 -20.54 17.09
N HIS A 87 -33.55 -19.78 17.46
CA HIS A 87 -33.49 -19.12 18.76
C HIS A 87 -34.52 -18.00 18.90
N MET A 88 -34.86 -17.29 17.82
CA MET A 88 -35.96 -16.33 17.74
C MET A 88 -37.34 -17.00 17.68
N GLY A 89 -37.43 -18.32 17.63
CA GLY A 89 -38.71 -19.04 17.54
C GLY A 89 -39.42 -18.88 16.18
N ILE A 90 -38.68 -18.49 15.14
CA ILE A 90 -39.16 -18.42 13.76
C ILE A 90 -39.08 -19.85 13.20
N THR A 91 -40.20 -20.58 13.25
CA THR A 91 -40.33 -21.94 12.70
C THR A 91 -41.47 -22.00 11.69
N GLU A 92 -41.33 -22.83 10.66
CA GLU A 92 -42.26 -22.97 9.52
C GLU A 92 -43.73 -23.24 9.93
N LEU A 93 -43.98 -23.69 11.16
CA LEU A 93 -45.28 -24.17 11.62
C LEU A 93 -46.06 -23.21 12.53
N VAL A 94 -45.47 -22.13 13.06
CA VAL A 94 -46.16 -21.29 14.07
C VAL A 94 -46.11 -19.77 13.82
N ASN A 95 -45.16 -19.25 13.04
CA ASN A 95 -45.13 -17.82 12.64
C ASN A 95 -44.41 -17.66 11.29
N ALA A 96 -45.14 -17.76 10.18
CA ALA A 96 -44.60 -17.55 8.83
C ALA A 96 -44.43 -16.06 8.47
N GLY A 97 -44.11 -15.20 9.43
CA GLY A 97 -44.03 -13.75 9.21
C GLY A 97 -43.07 -13.09 10.16
N PHE A 98 -41.95 -12.62 9.59
CA PHE A 98 -41.04 -11.54 10.01
C PHE A 98 -40.91 -11.27 11.53
N SER A 99 -39.68 -11.35 12.02
CA SER A 99 -39.34 -10.88 13.37
C SER A 99 -38.80 -9.45 13.32
N ASP A 100 -39.19 -8.61 14.28
CA ASP A 100 -38.56 -7.31 14.55
C ASP A 100 -37.32 -7.44 15.46
N ASP A 101 -36.93 -8.68 15.82
CA ASP A 101 -35.66 -8.97 16.49
C ASP A 101 -34.47 -8.70 15.53
N VAL A 102 -33.40 -8.09 16.05
CA VAL A 102 -32.19 -7.72 15.28
C VAL A 102 -31.08 -8.72 15.51
N LEU A 103 -30.54 -9.30 14.45
CA LEU A 103 -29.27 -10.02 14.51
C LEU A 103 -28.11 -9.02 14.40
N LYS A 104 -27.42 -8.78 15.51
CA LYS A 104 -26.21 -7.95 15.58
C LYS A 104 -24.97 -8.80 15.39
N VAL A 105 -24.18 -8.48 14.37
CA VAL A 105 -22.86 -9.06 14.13
C VAL A 105 -21.82 -7.96 14.33
N GLU A 106 -21.32 -7.85 15.56
CA GLU A 106 -20.26 -6.91 15.88
C GLU A 106 -18.90 -7.54 15.59
N ILE A 107 -18.19 -6.98 14.61
CA ILE A 107 -16.84 -7.35 14.24
C ILE A 107 -15.94 -6.25 14.75
N SER A 108 -15.42 -6.45 15.95
CA SER A 108 -14.45 -5.56 16.54
C SER A 108 -13.04 -5.98 16.13
N GLY A 109 -12.15 -5.03 15.83
CA GLY A 109 -10.76 -5.32 15.52
C GLY A 109 -9.91 -4.05 15.33
N PRO A 110 -8.58 -4.15 15.38
CA PRO A 110 -7.70 -2.98 15.39
C PRO A 110 -7.75 -2.17 14.07
N ASP A 111 -8.03 -2.87 12.97
CA ASP A 111 -8.06 -2.35 11.60
C ASP A 111 -9.48 -2.12 11.07
N ARG A 112 -10.50 -2.36 11.90
CA ARG A 112 -11.89 -2.13 11.52
C ARG A 112 -12.20 -0.64 11.62
N PRO A 113 -12.75 0.00 10.56
CA PRO A 113 -13.25 1.35 10.67
C PRO A 113 -14.41 1.37 11.69
N GLU A 114 -14.64 2.51 12.35
CA GLU A 114 -15.89 2.68 13.08
C GLU A 114 -17.01 2.91 12.07
N LEU A 115 -17.61 1.80 11.65
CA LEU A 115 -18.57 1.76 10.57
C LEU A 115 -19.66 0.76 10.93
N THR A 116 -20.90 1.20 10.94
CA THR A 116 -22.04 0.28 11.03
C THR A 116 -22.66 0.18 9.65
N LEU A 117 -22.68 -1.03 9.08
CA LEU A 117 -23.37 -1.35 7.85
C LEU A 117 -24.70 -2.01 8.24
N VAL A 118 -25.81 -1.40 7.86
CA VAL A 118 -27.14 -1.91 8.17
C VAL A 118 -27.73 -2.49 6.89
N ASP A 119 -28.00 -3.79 6.88
CA ASP A 119 -28.90 -4.37 5.89
C ASP A 119 -30.32 -4.34 6.47
N LEU A 120 -31.23 -3.77 5.71
CA LEU A 120 -32.61 -3.57 6.13
C LEU A 120 -33.51 -4.52 5.35
N PRO A 121 -34.01 -5.61 5.96
CA PRO A 121 -35.36 -6.05 5.67
C PRO A 121 -36.31 -5.14 6.46
N GLY A 122 -36.44 -3.90 5.99
CA GLY A 122 -37.34 -2.91 6.59
C GLY A 122 -36.75 -2.19 7.82
N LEU A 123 -36.58 -0.88 7.66
CA LEU A 123 -36.28 0.10 8.72
C LEU A 123 -37.13 -0.12 9.98
N TYR A 124 -36.47 -0.38 11.11
CA TYR A 124 -37.08 -0.78 12.38
C TYR A 124 -38.25 0.09 12.86
N TYR A 125 -39.24 -0.57 13.47
CA TYR A 125 -40.10 0.02 14.50
C TYR A 125 -39.59 -0.48 15.87
N SER A 126 -39.36 0.39 16.86
CA SER A 126 -40.43 0.75 17.80
C SER A 126 -39.98 1.62 19.00
N THR A 127 -40.95 2.45 19.43
CA THR A 127 -41.38 2.83 20.79
C THR A 127 -40.40 2.79 21.97
N SER A 128 -39.89 3.96 22.37
CA SER A 128 -40.28 4.60 23.65
C SER A 128 -39.66 6.01 23.77
N GLN A 129 -40.49 6.96 24.20
CA GLN A 129 -40.19 8.36 24.46
C GLN A 129 -39.47 8.51 25.81
N GLU A 130 -38.33 9.20 25.87
CA GLU A 130 -37.90 10.14 26.94
C GLU A 130 -36.37 10.34 26.92
N GLN A 131 -35.93 11.55 26.54
CA GLN A 131 -34.57 12.04 26.78
C GLN A 131 -34.70 13.19 27.79
N ASP A 132 -34.12 13.03 28.97
CA ASP A 132 -34.31 13.95 30.09
C ASP A 132 -33.44 15.22 30.00
N SER A 133 -33.75 16.18 30.87
CA SER A 133 -33.12 17.50 30.94
C SER A 133 -31.60 17.47 31.18
N ARG A 134 -31.06 16.33 31.63
CA ARG A 134 -29.63 16.16 31.89
C ARG A 134 -28.86 15.86 30.60
N GLY A 135 -29.51 15.24 29.60
CA GLY A 135 -28.96 15.02 28.26
C GLY A 135 -28.78 16.32 27.45
N ILE A 136 -29.72 17.26 27.60
CA ILE A 136 -29.68 18.56 26.92
C ILE A 136 -28.49 19.42 27.39
N LEU A 137 -28.17 19.38 28.69
CA LEU A 137 -27.08 20.17 29.27
C LEU A 137 -25.68 19.69 28.82
N ILE A 138 -25.53 18.39 28.58
CA ILE A 138 -24.28 17.78 28.10
C ILE A 138 -23.99 18.23 26.67
N VAL A 139 -25.02 18.22 25.80
CA VAL A 139 -24.89 18.66 24.41
C VAL A 139 -24.53 20.15 24.32
N GLN A 140 -25.19 21.01 25.11
CA GLN A 140 -24.88 22.44 25.16
C GLN A 140 -23.45 22.74 25.64
N THR A 141 -22.91 21.92 26.54
CA THR A 141 -21.53 22.07 27.04
C THR A 141 -20.51 21.67 25.97
N VAL A 142 -20.81 20.67 25.14
CA VAL A 142 -19.91 20.21 24.06
C VAL A 142 -19.86 21.18 22.89
N VAL A 143 -20.98 21.83 22.56
CA VAL A 143 -21.09 22.78 21.43
C VAL A 143 -20.31 24.08 21.67
N SER A 144 -20.07 24.46 22.92
CA SER A 144 -19.41 25.73 23.27
C SER A 144 -17.85 25.72 23.21
N ILE A 145 -17.21 24.58 22.90
CA ILE A 145 -15.74 24.40 23.07
C ILE A 145 -14.96 24.31 21.73
N SER A 146 -15.59 24.41 20.55
CA SER A 146 -14.87 24.27 19.26
C SER A 146 -14.77 25.60 18.47
N PRO A 147 -13.57 26.11 18.12
CA PRO A 147 -13.40 27.34 17.33
C PRO A 147 -13.22 27.10 15.82
N ARG A 148 -13.94 27.92 15.02
CA ARG A 148 -13.78 28.30 13.58
C ARG A 148 -14.07 27.20 12.54
N GLY A 149 -15.00 27.31 11.57
CA GLY A 149 -15.83 28.42 11.14
C GLY A 149 -15.68 28.83 9.66
N GLU A 150 -15.13 28.00 8.76
CA GLU A 150 -15.00 28.35 7.32
C GLU A 150 -15.38 27.25 6.29
N ASP A 151 -15.63 25.98 6.66
CA ASP A 151 -15.90 24.89 5.67
C ASP A 151 -17.24 24.13 5.83
N MET A 152 -18.27 24.78 6.39
CA MET A 152 -19.48 24.08 6.84
C MET A 152 -20.38 23.52 5.70
N GLU A 153 -20.41 24.15 4.52
CA GLU A 153 -21.32 23.75 3.43
C GLU A 153 -20.76 22.64 2.52
N ALA A 154 -19.45 22.58 2.30
CA ALA A 154 -18.82 21.41 1.65
C ALA A 154 -18.97 20.16 2.53
N ASP A 155 -18.88 20.34 3.85
CA ASP A 155 -19.17 19.31 4.84
C ASP A 155 -20.66 18.91 4.84
N LEU A 156 -21.59 19.84 4.59
CA LEU A 156 -23.03 19.58 4.45
C LEU A 156 -23.33 18.68 3.23
N ILE A 157 -22.84 19.03 2.04
CA ILE A 157 -23.09 18.23 0.82
C ILE A 157 -22.55 16.80 1.03
N ARG A 158 -21.35 16.67 1.59
CA ARG A 158 -20.73 15.38 1.88
C ARG A 158 -21.52 14.59 2.91
N ASP A 159 -21.99 15.22 3.99
CA ASP A 159 -22.78 14.58 5.05
C ASP A 159 -24.11 14.06 4.51
N GLN A 160 -24.87 14.87 3.75
CA GLN A 160 -26.16 14.46 3.19
C GLN A 160 -26.02 13.29 2.21
N GLN A 161 -25.04 13.35 1.30
CA GLN A 161 -24.78 12.28 0.33
C GLN A 161 -24.31 10.99 1.00
N SER A 162 -23.50 11.10 2.05
CA SER A 162 -23.03 9.94 2.82
C SER A 162 -24.13 9.34 3.69
N ALA A 163 -24.97 10.16 4.33
CA ALA A 163 -26.11 9.72 5.12
C ALA A 163 -27.13 8.97 4.25
N ALA A 164 -27.45 9.52 3.07
CA ALA A 164 -28.32 8.86 2.10
C ALA A 164 -27.74 7.53 1.59
N ALA A 165 -26.43 7.47 1.34
CA ALA A 165 -25.73 6.25 0.94
C ALA A 165 -25.75 5.16 2.02
N LEU A 166 -25.70 5.56 3.30
CA LEU A 166 -25.63 4.67 4.46
C LEU A 166 -27.00 4.36 5.07
N GLY A 167 -28.09 4.95 4.56
CA GLY A 167 -29.43 4.82 5.13
C GLY A 167 -29.55 5.41 6.55
N LEU A 168 -28.68 6.37 6.88
CA LEU A 168 -28.60 7.01 8.19
C LEU A 168 -29.25 8.40 8.15
N PRO A 169 -29.73 8.92 9.29
CA PRO A 169 -30.07 10.34 9.38
C PRO A 169 -28.80 11.18 9.21
N PRO A 170 -28.88 12.33 8.49
CA PRO A 170 -27.75 13.24 8.36
C PRO A 170 -27.34 13.82 9.71
N ARG A 171 -26.03 14.03 9.91
CA ARG A 171 -25.48 14.57 11.17
C ARG A 171 -25.71 16.06 11.28
N ILE A 172 -25.72 16.76 10.14
CA ILE A 172 -25.96 18.20 10.06
C ILE A 172 -27.45 18.42 9.78
N ARG A 173 -28.15 19.11 10.69
CA ARG A 173 -29.57 19.47 10.56
C ARG A 173 -29.70 20.96 10.29
N ASP A 174 -30.52 21.33 9.32
CA ASP A 174 -30.83 22.75 9.03
C ASP A 174 -31.38 23.51 10.25
N GLU A 175 -32.00 22.80 11.20
CA GLU A 175 -32.53 23.36 12.47
C GLU A 175 -31.42 23.81 13.42
N ASP A 176 -30.24 23.22 13.29
CA ASP A 176 -29.05 23.48 14.10
C ASP A 176 -28.04 24.38 13.34
N CYS A 177 -28.38 24.83 12.13
CA CYS A 177 -27.50 25.54 11.20
C CYS A 177 -28.23 26.70 10.50
N ASP A 178 -28.02 27.93 10.98
CA ASP A 178 -28.53 29.18 10.36
C ASP A 178 -27.68 29.61 9.14
N VAL A 179 -27.37 28.68 8.23
CA VAL A 179 -26.50 28.94 7.07
C VAL A 179 -27.36 29.25 5.83
N ALA A 180 -27.13 30.41 5.22
CA ALA A 180 -27.78 30.81 3.98
C ALA A 180 -27.31 29.94 2.81
N MET A 181 -28.16 29.72 1.80
CA MET A 181 -27.77 28.95 0.61
C MET A 181 -26.62 29.63 -0.15
N LEU A 182 -25.61 28.83 -0.56
CA LEU A 182 -24.59 29.24 -1.52
C LEU A 182 -25.17 30.01 -2.72
N THR A 183 -24.55 31.14 -3.02
CA THR A 183 -24.75 31.93 -4.22
C THR A 183 -23.49 31.87 -5.09
N PRO A 184 -23.58 32.15 -6.40
CA PRO A 184 -22.40 32.19 -7.28
C PRO A 184 -21.27 33.08 -6.75
N ARG A 185 -21.60 34.19 -6.07
CA ARG A 185 -20.62 35.11 -5.48
C ARG A 185 -19.81 34.48 -4.36
N ASP A 186 -20.36 33.50 -3.65
CA ASP A 186 -19.65 32.80 -2.57
C ASP A 186 -18.57 31.83 -3.12
N VAL A 187 -18.58 31.60 -4.44
CA VAL A 187 -17.68 30.67 -5.15
C VAL A 187 -16.79 31.42 -6.15
N GLU A 188 -17.10 32.67 -6.47
CA GLU A 188 -16.28 33.52 -7.36
C GLU A 188 -14.94 33.85 -6.68
N ASP A 189 -13.83 33.53 -7.35
CA ASP A 189 -12.50 33.84 -6.83
C ASP A 189 -12.18 35.34 -7.04
N ASP A 190 -12.05 36.10 -5.94
CA ASP A 190 -11.71 37.53 -5.98
C ASP A 190 -10.22 37.81 -6.29
N GLU A 191 -9.35 36.79 -6.17
CA GLU A 191 -7.91 36.89 -6.42
C GLU A 191 -7.47 35.92 -7.52
N ALA A 192 -6.66 36.40 -8.48
CA ALA A 192 -6.08 35.54 -9.50
C ALA A 192 -5.18 34.49 -8.86
N ALA A 193 -5.67 33.25 -8.76
CA ALA A 193 -4.97 32.14 -8.15
C ALA A 193 -3.69 31.78 -8.94
N GLY A 194 -2.56 32.38 -8.56
CA GLY A 194 -1.23 31.96 -8.96
C GLY A 194 -1.00 31.82 -10.48
N ASP A 195 -0.10 30.90 -10.85
CA ASP A 195 0.22 30.61 -12.25
C ASP A 195 -0.98 29.94 -12.95
N GLU A 196 -1.63 30.65 -13.86
CA GLU A 196 -2.76 30.16 -14.68
C GLU A 196 -2.44 28.85 -15.43
N ARG A 197 -1.16 28.54 -15.66
CA ARG A 197 -0.72 27.28 -16.27
C ARG A 197 -0.91 26.07 -15.35
N VAL A 198 -1.00 26.28 -14.04
CA VAL A 198 -1.07 25.22 -13.01
C VAL A 198 -2.50 25.01 -12.53
N PHE A 199 -3.23 26.08 -12.21
CA PHE A 199 -4.59 25.99 -11.65
C PHE A 199 -5.71 26.19 -12.67
N GLY A 200 -5.38 26.67 -13.88
CA GLY A 200 -6.36 27.00 -14.91
C GLY A 200 -7.19 28.24 -14.56
N SER A 201 -8.03 28.67 -15.50
CA SER A 201 -8.98 29.76 -15.27
C SER A 201 -10.31 29.22 -14.71
N GLN A 202 -10.84 29.84 -13.66
CA GLN A 202 -12.18 29.54 -13.16
C GLN A 202 -13.21 29.77 -14.28
N SER A 203 -14.00 28.73 -14.60
CA SER A 203 -15.06 28.80 -15.60
C SER A 203 -16.42 28.96 -14.93
N THR A 204 -17.43 29.44 -15.66
CA THR A 204 -18.80 29.58 -15.15
C THR A 204 -19.39 28.26 -14.63
N VAL A 205 -18.99 27.13 -15.21
CA VAL A 205 -19.38 25.79 -14.73
C VAL A 205 -18.82 25.50 -13.33
N HIS A 206 -17.59 25.94 -13.04
CA HIS A 206 -16.96 25.74 -11.72
C HIS A 206 -17.68 26.53 -10.62
N ILE A 207 -18.25 27.69 -10.95
CA ILE A 207 -18.99 28.55 -10.03
C ILE A 207 -20.40 28.00 -9.77
N HIS A 208 -21.12 27.63 -10.83
CA HIS A 208 -22.53 27.20 -10.69
C HIS A 208 -22.69 25.77 -10.17
N TYR A 209 -21.75 24.86 -10.45
CA TYR A 209 -21.83 23.46 -10.03
C TYR A 209 -22.04 23.26 -8.51
N PRO A 210 -21.22 23.83 -7.61
CA PRO A 210 -21.39 23.61 -6.17
C PRO A 210 -22.71 24.19 -5.64
N VAL A 211 -23.15 25.33 -6.17
CA VAL A 211 -24.45 25.96 -5.84
C VAL A 211 -25.61 25.01 -6.17
N GLU A 212 -25.62 24.44 -7.36
CA GLU A 212 -26.68 23.53 -7.80
C GLU A 212 -26.61 22.16 -7.10
N MET A 213 -25.41 21.66 -6.81
CA MET A 213 -25.24 20.43 -6.04
C MET A 213 -25.71 20.60 -4.58
N ALA A 214 -25.52 21.77 -3.97
CA ALA A 214 -26.06 22.08 -2.65
C ALA A 214 -27.59 22.06 -2.63
N LYS A 215 -28.24 22.60 -3.66
CA LYS A 215 -29.71 22.54 -3.81
C LYS A 215 -30.20 21.10 -3.92
N LEU A 216 -29.56 20.27 -4.76
CA LEU A 216 -29.89 18.85 -4.87
C LEU A 216 -29.67 18.10 -3.55
N ALA A 217 -28.63 18.43 -2.78
CA ALA A 217 -28.39 17.82 -1.47
C ALA A 217 -29.52 18.12 -0.46
N ARG A 218 -30.14 19.31 -0.52
CA ARG A 218 -31.33 19.64 0.30
C ARG A 218 -32.56 18.86 -0.14
N ILE A 219 -32.76 18.70 -1.45
CA ILE A 219 -33.86 17.86 -1.97
C ILE A 219 -33.64 16.39 -1.59
N LEU A 220 -32.40 15.88 -1.70
CA LEU A 220 -32.03 14.53 -1.25
C LEU A 220 -32.38 14.33 0.23
N ARG A 221 -32.03 15.30 1.08
CA ARG A 221 -32.39 15.29 2.50
C ARG A 221 -33.90 15.20 2.68
N ALA A 222 -34.67 15.99 1.93
CA ALA A 222 -36.13 15.96 2.01
C ALA A 222 -36.71 14.62 1.51
N ILE A 223 -36.13 13.99 0.50
CA ILE A 223 -36.50 12.65 0.02
C ILE A 223 -36.19 11.59 1.09
N VAL A 224 -34.97 11.59 1.64
CA VAL A 224 -34.57 10.71 2.75
C VAL A 224 -35.48 10.93 3.95
N SER A 225 -35.81 12.18 4.26
CA SER A 225 -36.68 12.52 5.38
C SER A 225 -38.13 12.10 5.17
N ALA A 226 -38.65 12.25 3.96
CA ALA A 226 -40.04 11.96 3.64
C ALA A 226 -40.34 10.47 3.40
N GLN A 227 -39.36 9.73 2.86
CA GLN A 227 -39.56 8.35 2.43
C GLN A 227 -38.77 7.32 3.23
N TYR A 228 -37.74 7.76 3.98
CA TYR A 228 -36.74 6.87 4.57
C TYR A 228 -36.47 7.14 6.06
N LEU A 229 -37.14 8.12 6.72
CA LEU A 229 -37.07 8.31 8.18
C LEU A 229 -38.18 7.55 8.95
N PRO A 230 -37.95 7.14 10.20
CA PRO A 230 -38.78 6.13 10.90
C PRO A 230 -40.15 6.58 11.44
N MET A 231 -40.75 7.67 10.96
CA MET A 231 -42.01 8.21 11.50
C MET A 231 -43.04 8.69 10.47
N GLN A 232 -42.80 8.58 9.16
CA GLN A 232 -43.78 8.95 8.14
C GLN A 232 -44.29 7.70 7.43
N SER A 233 -45.61 7.44 7.51
CA SER A 233 -46.24 6.47 6.62
C SER A 233 -45.90 6.90 5.19
N THR A 234 -45.35 6.00 4.38
CA THR A 234 -45.07 6.16 2.93
C THR A 234 -45.47 7.53 2.42
N ALA A 235 -44.52 8.44 2.16
CA ALA A 235 -44.78 9.81 1.73
C ALA A 235 -46.13 9.92 1.04
N ASP A 236 -47.05 10.69 1.65
CA ASP A 236 -48.35 11.00 1.08
C ASP A 236 -48.13 11.25 -0.42
N ALA A 237 -49.04 10.76 -1.27
CA ALA A 237 -49.01 11.08 -2.69
C ALA A 237 -48.79 12.59 -2.91
N SER A 238 -49.30 13.43 -1.99
CA SER A 238 -49.00 14.86 -1.89
C SER A 238 -47.51 15.19 -1.67
N SER A 239 -46.84 14.63 -0.67
CA SER A 239 -45.40 14.88 -0.41
C SER A 239 -44.50 14.41 -1.55
N ARG A 240 -44.83 13.27 -2.18
CA ARG A 240 -44.10 12.79 -3.37
C ARG A 240 -44.30 13.74 -4.55
N ALA A 241 -45.51 14.23 -4.77
CA ALA A 241 -45.80 15.22 -5.81
C ALA A 241 -45.07 16.55 -5.58
N THR A 242 -44.97 17.02 -4.32
CA THR A 242 -44.19 18.22 -3.97
C THR A 242 -42.70 18.03 -4.28
N LEU A 243 -42.10 16.91 -3.89
CA LEU A 243 -40.68 16.62 -4.16
C LEU A 243 -40.41 16.44 -5.66
N HIS A 244 -41.35 15.83 -6.39
CA HIS A 244 -41.30 15.77 -7.84
C HIS A 244 -41.29 17.17 -8.46
N HIS A 245 -42.20 18.05 -8.03
CA HIS A 245 -42.28 19.41 -8.54
C HIS A 245 -41.01 20.22 -8.23
N GLN A 246 -40.40 20.04 -7.06
CA GLN A 246 -39.12 20.66 -6.72
C GLN A 246 -37.97 20.21 -7.63
N LEU A 247 -37.96 18.94 -8.03
CA LEU A 247 -36.98 18.43 -8.99
C LEU A 247 -37.23 18.98 -10.41
N GLU A 248 -38.47 19.08 -10.86
CA GLU A 248 -38.84 19.70 -12.14
C GLU A 248 -38.49 21.20 -12.17
N GLU A 249 -38.76 21.92 -11.07
CA GLU A 249 -38.43 23.33 -10.92
C GLU A 249 -36.92 23.54 -10.92
N TRP A 250 -36.17 22.69 -10.22
CA TRP A 250 -34.70 22.73 -10.24
C TRP A 250 -34.15 22.53 -11.66
N GLU A 251 -34.63 21.54 -12.40
CA GLU A 251 -34.20 21.28 -13.78
C GLU A 251 -34.55 22.46 -14.72
N SER A 252 -35.73 23.05 -14.55
CA SER A 252 -36.19 24.20 -15.35
C SER A 252 -35.35 25.46 -15.12
N ASN A 253 -34.92 25.67 -13.88
CA ASN A 253 -34.11 26.82 -13.47
C ASN A 253 -32.60 26.61 -13.64
N LEU A 254 -32.18 25.44 -14.17
CA LEU A 254 -30.76 25.12 -14.32
C LEU A 254 -30.08 26.04 -15.36
N PRO A 255 -28.92 26.67 -15.02
CA PRO A 255 -28.15 27.48 -15.94
C PRO A 255 -27.78 26.74 -17.24
N ASN A 256 -27.67 27.46 -18.35
CA ASN A 256 -27.48 26.85 -19.68
C ASN A 256 -26.19 26.03 -19.79
N GLU A 257 -25.18 26.40 -19.02
CA GLU A 257 -23.84 25.80 -18.95
C GLU A 257 -23.83 24.47 -18.17
N LEU A 258 -24.85 24.22 -17.34
CA LEU A 258 -25.02 22.98 -16.57
C LEU A 258 -26.02 22.00 -17.22
N ARG A 259 -26.54 22.33 -18.40
CA ARG A 259 -27.47 21.45 -19.15
C ARG A 259 -26.70 20.39 -19.94
N LEU A 260 -27.21 19.16 -19.93
CA LEU A 260 -26.65 18.06 -20.72
C LEU A 260 -26.61 18.41 -22.21
N GLY A 261 -25.47 18.19 -22.87
CA GLY A 261 -25.29 18.37 -24.32
C GLY A 261 -24.73 19.72 -24.78
N ASN A 262 -24.55 20.71 -23.89
CA ASN A 262 -24.04 22.04 -24.25
C ASN A 262 -22.51 22.21 -24.06
N ASN A 263 -21.81 21.19 -23.57
CA ASN A 263 -20.44 21.31 -23.08
C ASN A 263 -19.40 20.77 -24.08
N SER A 264 -18.31 21.51 -24.28
CA SER A 264 -17.22 21.17 -25.20
C SER A 264 -15.94 20.69 -24.52
N THR A 265 -15.79 20.85 -23.19
CA THR A 265 -14.58 20.48 -22.44
C THR A 265 -14.79 19.28 -21.52
N PRO A 266 -13.80 18.37 -21.37
CA PRO A 266 -13.92 17.19 -20.50
C PRO A 266 -14.22 17.51 -19.02
N SER A 267 -13.66 18.61 -18.48
CA SER A 267 -13.93 19.07 -17.11
C SER A 267 -15.40 19.44 -16.91
N ALA A 268 -15.99 20.16 -17.87
CA ALA A 268 -17.40 20.51 -17.82
C ALA A 268 -18.29 19.28 -18.01
N THR A 269 -17.90 18.31 -18.85
CA THR A 269 -18.61 17.03 -19.01
C THR A 269 -18.63 16.24 -17.70
N PHE A 270 -17.53 16.21 -16.96
CA PHE A 270 -17.44 15.50 -15.69
C PHE A 270 -18.39 16.10 -14.63
N LEU A 271 -18.30 17.41 -14.37
CA LEU A 271 -19.12 18.08 -13.35
C LEU A 271 -20.61 18.03 -13.67
N VAL A 272 -20.99 18.27 -14.93
CA VAL A 272 -22.39 18.14 -15.36
C VAL A 272 -22.86 16.69 -15.28
N GLY A 273 -22.00 15.72 -15.62
CA GLY A 273 -22.29 14.30 -15.46
C GLY A 273 -22.62 13.93 -14.01
N LEU A 274 -21.80 14.38 -13.04
CA LEU A 274 -22.05 14.15 -11.62
C LEU A 274 -23.36 14.79 -11.16
N LEU A 275 -23.62 16.04 -11.53
CA LEU A 275 -24.83 16.77 -11.17
C LEU A 275 -26.09 16.05 -11.65
N HIS A 276 -26.12 15.64 -12.92
CA HIS A 276 -27.26 14.95 -13.51
C HIS A 276 -27.39 13.50 -13.02
N MET A 277 -26.30 12.82 -12.66
CA MET A 277 -26.40 11.50 -12.00
C MET A 277 -26.99 11.60 -10.60
N THR A 278 -26.63 12.63 -9.82
CA THR A 278 -27.28 12.91 -8.53
C THR A 278 -28.77 13.13 -8.72
N TYR A 279 -29.16 14.04 -9.62
CA TYR A 279 -30.55 14.33 -9.95
C TYR A 279 -31.35 13.08 -10.34
N ASN A 280 -30.82 12.25 -11.24
CA ASN A 280 -31.48 11.00 -11.63
C ASN A 280 -31.57 10.00 -10.48
N ASN A 281 -30.54 9.91 -9.62
CA ASN A 281 -30.58 9.06 -8.43
C ASN A 281 -31.68 9.50 -7.45
N LEU A 282 -31.99 10.80 -7.35
CA LEU A 282 -33.12 11.29 -6.55
C LEU A 282 -34.46 10.77 -7.07
N TYR A 283 -34.67 10.73 -8.39
CA TYR A 283 -35.86 10.09 -8.99
C TYR A 283 -35.91 8.59 -8.74
N ILE A 284 -34.76 7.89 -8.83
CA ILE A 284 -34.69 6.46 -8.50
C ILE A 284 -35.08 6.26 -7.03
N LEU A 285 -34.54 7.04 -6.09
CA LEU A 285 -34.93 6.97 -4.69
C LEU A 285 -36.43 7.31 -4.50
N LEU A 286 -36.97 8.30 -5.19
CA LEU A 286 -38.35 8.73 -5.03
C LEU A 286 -39.39 7.70 -5.54
N TYR A 287 -39.04 6.93 -6.58
CA TYR A 287 -39.96 6.04 -7.32
C TYR A 287 -39.59 4.55 -7.30
N ARG A 288 -38.42 4.13 -6.77
CA ARG A 288 -37.98 2.72 -6.77
C ARG A 288 -38.98 1.76 -6.14
N SER A 289 -39.65 2.18 -5.07
CA SER A 289 -40.62 1.33 -4.35
C SER A 289 -41.83 0.96 -5.22
N LEU A 290 -42.28 1.90 -6.07
CA LEU A 290 -43.36 1.68 -7.04
C LEU A 290 -42.92 0.82 -8.23
N PHE A 291 -41.65 0.97 -8.65
CA PHE A 291 -41.07 0.08 -9.65
C PHE A 291 -40.92 -1.35 -9.12
N LEU A 292 -40.52 -1.54 -7.86
CA LEU A 292 -40.33 -2.84 -7.24
C LEU A 292 -41.64 -3.57 -6.95
N HIS A 293 -42.63 -2.86 -6.40
CA HIS A 293 -43.94 -3.38 -6.00
C HIS A 293 -45.08 -2.63 -6.70
N PRO A 294 -45.39 -2.98 -7.97
CA PRO A 294 -46.51 -2.37 -8.68
C PRO A 294 -47.81 -2.74 -7.97
N ARG A 295 -48.53 -1.74 -7.42
CA ARG A 295 -49.92 -1.93 -6.97
C ARG A 295 -50.86 -1.74 -8.15
N ASP A 296 -51.99 -2.45 -8.15
CA ASP A 296 -53.00 -2.42 -9.22
C ASP A 296 -53.28 -0.98 -9.69
N GLY A 297 -52.85 -0.66 -10.92
CA GLY A 297 -53.10 0.62 -11.60
C GLY A 297 -52.02 1.71 -11.53
N LYS A 298 -50.86 1.50 -10.89
CA LYS A 298 -49.76 2.50 -10.80
C LYS A 298 -48.44 2.11 -11.47
N MET A 299 -48.47 1.26 -12.50
CA MET A 299 -47.26 0.90 -13.26
C MET A 299 -46.57 2.10 -13.93
N ASP A 300 -47.35 3.10 -14.36
CA ASP A 300 -46.83 4.26 -15.09
C ASP A 300 -45.91 5.14 -14.23
N GLU A 301 -46.18 5.30 -12.93
CA GLU A 301 -45.30 6.06 -12.01
C GLU A 301 -43.97 5.32 -11.76
N GLY A 302 -43.97 3.98 -11.76
CA GLY A 302 -42.75 3.18 -11.62
C GLY A 302 -41.81 3.31 -12.81
N HIS A 303 -42.31 3.64 -14.00
CA HIS A 303 -41.49 3.87 -15.19
C HIS A 303 -40.59 5.11 -15.08
N ILE A 304 -40.91 6.05 -14.18
CA ILE A 304 -40.07 7.22 -13.90
C ILE A 304 -38.69 6.81 -13.36
N ALA A 305 -38.64 5.82 -12.46
CA ALA A 305 -37.37 5.28 -11.95
C ALA A 305 -36.55 4.58 -13.06
N LEU A 306 -37.23 3.90 -13.99
CA LEU A 306 -36.59 3.26 -15.14
C LEU A 306 -36.06 4.28 -16.14
N GLU A 307 -36.78 5.37 -16.37
CA GLU A 307 -36.34 6.48 -17.23
C GLU A 307 -35.10 7.14 -16.63
N ALA A 308 -35.11 7.46 -15.34
CA ALA A 308 -33.97 8.04 -14.62
C ALA A 308 -32.73 7.11 -14.64
N ALA A 309 -32.92 5.80 -14.44
CA ALA A 309 -31.86 4.82 -14.59
C ALA A 309 -31.32 4.75 -16.04
N THR A 310 -32.19 4.92 -17.05
CA THR A 310 -31.77 4.94 -18.45
C THR A 310 -30.96 6.20 -18.78
N LYS A 311 -31.37 7.37 -18.27
CA LYS A 311 -30.59 8.62 -18.38
C LYS A 311 -29.23 8.48 -17.70
N SER A 312 -29.19 7.90 -16.50
CA SER A 312 -27.93 7.63 -15.78
C SER A 312 -26.98 6.71 -16.54
N THR A 313 -27.49 5.68 -17.24
CA THR A 313 -26.61 4.82 -18.07
C THR A 313 -25.94 5.54 -19.23
N ARG A 314 -26.62 6.53 -19.84
CA ARG A 314 -26.02 7.35 -20.90
C ARG A 314 -24.91 8.25 -20.34
N ILE A 315 -25.12 8.81 -19.15
CA ILE A 315 -24.10 9.62 -18.49
C ILE A 315 -22.88 8.75 -18.12
N ILE A 316 -23.10 7.53 -17.60
CA ILE A 316 -22.00 6.59 -17.34
C ILE A 316 -21.23 6.26 -18.63
N ASP A 317 -21.93 6.04 -19.74
CA ASP A 317 -21.31 5.80 -21.06
C ASP A 317 -20.45 6.99 -21.53
N ASP A 318 -21.00 8.21 -21.46
CA ASP A 318 -20.26 9.44 -21.80
C ASP A 318 -19.02 9.62 -20.91
N LEU A 319 -19.13 9.39 -19.60
CA LEU A 319 -18.01 9.47 -18.66
C LEU A 319 -16.97 8.37 -18.90
N LEU A 320 -17.39 7.15 -19.24
CA LEU A 320 -16.49 6.04 -19.57
C LEU A 320 -15.73 6.33 -20.87
N SER A 321 -16.41 6.86 -21.89
CA SER A 321 -15.81 7.19 -23.19
C SER A 321 -14.67 8.20 -23.10
N GLN A 322 -14.68 9.04 -22.07
CA GLN A 322 -13.66 10.06 -21.80
C GLN A 322 -12.71 9.69 -20.64
N ASN A 323 -12.81 8.47 -20.11
CA ASN A 323 -12.05 8.00 -18.96
C ASN A 323 -12.18 8.88 -17.69
N LEU A 324 -13.37 9.43 -17.46
CA LEU A 324 -13.67 10.35 -16.36
C LEU A 324 -14.26 9.64 -15.13
N VAL A 325 -14.79 8.44 -15.29
CA VAL A 325 -15.44 7.66 -14.22
C VAL A 325 -14.51 7.39 -13.04
N GLN A 326 -13.23 7.11 -13.29
CA GLN A 326 -12.21 6.86 -12.27
C GLN A 326 -11.96 8.07 -11.34
N HIS A 327 -12.33 9.28 -11.74
CA HIS A 327 -12.17 10.49 -10.94
C HIS A 327 -13.41 10.82 -10.09
N GLY A 328 -14.45 9.98 -10.19
CA GLY A 328 -15.73 10.17 -9.51
C GLY A 328 -15.64 10.05 -7.98
N PRO A 329 -16.37 10.90 -7.22
CA PRO A 329 -16.48 10.80 -5.77
C PRO A 329 -17.22 9.53 -5.32
N THR A 330 -17.06 9.13 -4.05
CA THR A 330 -17.58 7.85 -3.52
C THR A 330 -19.09 7.64 -3.72
N HIS A 331 -19.89 8.72 -3.67
CA HIS A 331 -21.34 8.64 -3.90
C HIS A 331 -21.71 8.25 -5.35
N LEU A 332 -20.78 8.35 -6.31
CA LEU A 332 -21.01 7.84 -7.66
C LEU A 332 -21.23 6.32 -7.68
N ILE A 333 -20.64 5.60 -6.72
CA ILE A 333 -20.83 4.15 -6.54
C ILE A 333 -22.30 3.86 -6.22
N THR A 334 -22.94 4.62 -5.33
CA THR A 334 -24.34 4.38 -4.96
C THR A 334 -25.29 4.71 -6.09
N TYR A 335 -24.98 5.71 -6.91
CA TYR A 335 -25.78 6.08 -8.07
C TYR A 335 -25.68 5.03 -9.17
N ALA A 336 -24.46 4.59 -9.48
CA ALA A 336 -24.20 3.54 -10.46
C ALA A 336 -24.81 2.20 -10.01
N PHE A 337 -24.75 1.88 -8.71
CA PHE A 337 -25.36 0.69 -8.15
C PHE A 337 -26.89 0.74 -8.16
N SER A 338 -27.50 1.87 -7.79
CA SER A 338 -28.95 2.06 -7.86
C SER A 338 -29.46 1.92 -9.29
N THR A 339 -28.71 2.46 -10.25
CA THR A 339 -28.97 2.31 -11.69
C THR A 339 -28.86 0.85 -12.14
N LEU A 340 -27.79 0.16 -11.74
CA LEU A 340 -27.56 -1.26 -12.03
C LEU A 340 -28.73 -2.13 -11.54
N CYS A 341 -29.23 -1.90 -10.32
CA CYS A 341 -30.36 -2.61 -9.75
C CYS A 341 -31.62 -2.46 -10.61
N ILE A 342 -31.98 -1.23 -11.00
CA ILE A 342 -33.17 -0.96 -11.83
C ILE A 342 -33.04 -1.61 -13.22
N GLN A 343 -31.86 -1.51 -13.87
CA GLN A 343 -31.63 -2.11 -15.20
C GLN A 343 -31.63 -3.64 -15.15
N THR A 344 -31.10 -4.24 -14.08
CA THR A 344 -31.10 -5.70 -13.89
C THR A 344 -32.51 -6.23 -13.68
N ILE A 345 -33.33 -5.54 -12.88
CA ILE A 345 -34.75 -5.88 -12.71
C ILE A 345 -35.50 -5.73 -14.04
N HIS A 346 -35.25 -4.67 -14.80
CA HIS A 346 -35.85 -4.48 -16.12
C HIS A 346 -35.45 -5.58 -17.11
N CYS A 347 -34.17 -6.00 -17.09
CA CYS A 347 -33.65 -7.12 -17.87
C CYS A 347 -34.39 -8.43 -17.55
N ARG A 348 -34.72 -8.67 -16.27
CA ARG A 348 -35.46 -9.88 -15.85
C ARG A 348 -36.95 -9.84 -16.21
N ARG A 349 -37.57 -8.66 -16.25
CA ARG A 349 -39.02 -8.49 -16.50
C ARG A 349 -39.40 -8.38 -17.98
N THR A 350 -38.43 -8.22 -18.88
CA THR A 350 -38.67 -7.99 -20.30
C THR A 350 -38.14 -9.11 -21.19
N THR A 351 -38.64 -9.18 -22.43
CA THR A 351 -38.25 -10.17 -23.44
C THR A 351 -37.87 -9.48 -24.75
N GLY A 352 -37.27 -10.23 -25.69
CA GLY A 352 -36.90 -9.71 -27.02
C GLY A 352 -35.83 -8.62 -26.99
N THR A 353 -35.97 -7.59 -27.84
CA THR A 353 -35.00 -6.50 -27.99
C THR A 353 -34.84 -5.66 -26.72
N THR A 354 -35.93 -5.46 -25.96
CA THR A 354 -35.93 -4.67 -24.73
C THR A 354 -35.05 -5.30 -23.65
N ARG A 355 -35.06 -6.63 -23.53
CA ARG A 355 -34.16 -7.37 -22.64
C ARG A 355 -32.69 -7.16 -22.99
N LYS A 356 -32.35 -7.26 -24.28
CA LYS A 356 -30.96 -7.05 -24.76
C LYS A 356 -30.46 -5.63 -24.48
N LEU A 357 -31.32 -4.64 -24.65
CA LEU A 357 -31.01 -3.24 -24.33
C LEU A 357 -30.79 -3.05 -22.82
N ALA A 358 -31.63 -3.65 -21.98
CA ALA A 358 -31.49 -3.61 -20.53
C ALA A 358 -30.22 -4.32 -20.05
N GLU A 359 -29.87 -5.45 -20.65
CA GLU A 359 -28.63 -6.20 -20.40
C GLU A 359 -27.40 -5.36 -20.75
N HIS A 360 -27.39 -4.71 -21.91
CA HIS A 360 -26.31 -3.82 -22.32
C HIS A 360 -26.10 -2.67 -21.33
N ARG A 361 -27.20 -2.03 -20.89
CA ARG A 361 -27.16 -0.96 -19.88
C ARG A 361 -26.66 -1.45 -18.52
N ALA A 362 -27.08 -2.64 -18.09
CA ALA A 362 -26.57 -3.25 -16.86
C ALA A 362 -25.06 -3.53 -16.94
N ARG A 363 -24.56 -4.02 -18.09
CA ARG A 363 -23.12 -4.22 -18.33
C ARG A 363 -22.33 -2.90 -18.32
N LEU A 364 -22.88 -1.82 -18.87
CA LEU A 364 -22.26 -0.49 -18.79
C LEU A 364 -22.13 -0.01 -17.34
N CYS A 365 -23.16 -0.22 -16.50
CA CYS A 365 -23.06 0.10 -15.07
C CYS A 365 -22.02 -0.75 -14.35
N LEU A 366 -21.90 -2.04 -14.69
CA LEU A 366 -20.86 -2.92 -14.13
C LEU A 366 -19.47 -2.46 -14.53
N LEU A 367 -19.26 -2.09 -15.79
CA LEU A 367 -18.00 -1.52 -16.26
C LEU A 367 -17.69 -0.20 -15.52
N GLY A 368 -18.67 0.68 -15.37
CA GLY A 368 -18.53 1.91 -14.59
C GLY A 368 -18.13 1.66 -13.13
N LEU A 369 -18.74 0.67 -12.47
CA LEU A 369 -18.39 0.27 -11.11
C LEU A 369 -16.99 -0.35 -11.02
N GLN A 370 -16.58 -1.14 -12.00
CA GLN A 370 -15.22 -1.70 -12.08
C GLN A 370 -14.17 -0.60 -12.23
N GLU A 371 -14.40 0.36 -13.13
CA GLU A 371 -13.49 1.50 -13.32
C GLU A 371 -13.45 2.40 -12.08
N LEU A 372 -14.58 2.63 -11.40
CA LEU A 372 -14.61 3.34 -10.12
C LEU A 372 -13.79 2.63 -9.04
N GLN A 373 -13.89 1.31 -8.94
CA GLN A 373 -13.18 0.52 -7.94
C GLN A 373 -11.66 0.47 -8.14
N LYS A 374 -11.14 0.90 -9.29
CA LYS A 374 -9.68 1.08 -9.47
C LYS A 374 -9.13 2.26 -8.67
N SER A 375 -9.99 3.25 -8.37
CA SER A 375 -9.62 4.47 -7.67
C SER A 375 -9.94 4.47 -6.17
N TRP A 376 -10.79 3.53 -5.73
CA TRP A 376 -11.22 3.40 -4.33
C TRP A 376 -10.88 1.98 -3.83
N ASP A 377 -10.23 1.85 -2.66
CA ASP A 377 -9.81 0.58 -2.02
C ASP A 377 -10.98 -0.32 -1.54
N LEU A 378 -11.99 -0.53 -2.39
CA LEU A 378 -13.09 -1.46 -2.19
C LEU A 378 -12.83 -2.67 -3.11
N GLU A 379 -12.10 -3.69 -2.64
CA GLU A 379 -11.67 -4.88 -3.40
C GLU A 379 -12.82 -5.69 -4.03
N ASN A 380 -13.40 -5.25 -5.15
CA ASN A 380 -14.47 -5.92 -5.92
C ASN A 380 -15.69 -6.40 -5.10
N TRP A 381 -15.79 -6.10 -3.80
CA TRP A 381 -16.68 -6.79 -2.89
C TRP A 381 -18.15 -6.44 -3.12
N VAL A 382 -18.44 -5.21 -3.58
CA VAL A 382 -19.78 -4.77 -3.97
C VAL A 382 -20.24 -5.49 -5.25
N LEU A 383 -19.34 -5.74 -6.20
CA LEU A 383 -19.63 -6.50 -7.42
C LEU A 383 -19.79 -7.99 -7.11
N ASP A 384 -18.94 -8.54 -6.26
CA ASP A 384 -19.01 -9.94 -5.84
C ASP A 384 -20.29 -10.21 -5.03
N LEU A 385 -20.66 -9.31 -4.10
CA LEU A 385 -21.94 -9.34 -3.40
C LEU A 385 -23.11 -9.29 -4.39
N PHE A 386 -23.09 -8.37 -5.36
CA PHE A 386 -24.12 -8.27 -6.39
C PHE A 386 -24.26 -9.57 -7.21
N PHE A 387 -23.16 -10.14 -7.70
CA PHE A 387 -23.19 -11.38 -8.48
C PHE A 387 -23.60 -12.60 -7.66
N ARG A 388 -23.28 -12.65 -6.36
CA ARG A 388 -23.75 -13.69 -5.43
C ARG A 388 -25.25 -13.60 -5.13
N CYS A 389 -25.84 -12.42 -5.30
CA CYS A 389 -27.28 -12.19 -5.16
C CYS A 389 -28.09 -12.46 -6.45
N LEU A 390 -27.43 -12.77 -7.57
CA LEU A 390 -28.06 -13.09 -8.85
C LEU A 390 -28.12 -14.61 -9.07
N ASP A 391 -29.14 -15.07 -9.81
CA ASP A 391 -29.18 -16.45 -10.27
C ASP A 391 -28.03 -16.72 -11.26
N ASP A 392 -27.53 -17.96 -11.30
CA ASP A 392 -26.37 -18.34 -12.12
C ASP A 392 -26.53 -18.03 -13.61
N SER A 393 -27.76 -17.98 -14.13
CA SER A 393 -28.01 -17.64 -15.53
C SER A 393 -27.85 -16.15 -15.77
N THR A 394 -28.43 -15.30 -14.92
CA THR A 394 -28.28 -13.85 -14.97
C THR A 394 -26.84 -13.43 -14.65
N ALA A 395 -26.19 -14.04 -13.66
CA ALA A 395 -24.80 -13.80 -13.31
C ALA A 395 -23.85 -14.17 -14.46
N ARG A 396 -24.02 -15.34 -15.10
CA ARG A 396 -23.25 -15.72 -16.29
C ARG A 396 -23.47 -14.78 -17.47
N THR A 397 -24.70 -14.29 -17.65
CA THR A 397 -25.04 -13.36 -18.73
C THR A 397 -24.41 -11.99 -18.51
N LEU A 398 -24.35 -11.50 -17.26
CA LEU A 398 -23.83 -10.16 -16.95
C LEU A 398 -22.32 -10.10 -16.71
N ARG A 399 -21.63 -11.25 -16.53
CA ARG A 399 -20.17 -11.30 -16.41
C ARG A 399 -19.50 -10.81 -17.69
N LEU A 400 -18.63 -9.81 -17.54
CA LEU A 400 -17.73 -9.33 -18.60
C LEU A 400 -16.70 -10.44 -18.89
N THR A 401 -16.51 -10.80 -20.15
CA THR A 401 -15.88 -12.06 -20.60
C THR A 401 -14.38 -12.26 -20.32
N ASP A 402 -13.75 -11.46 -19.46
CA ASP A 402 -12.31 -11.55 -19.15
C ASP A 402 -11.98 -11.91 -17.69
N ALA A 403 -12.95 -12.39 -16.90
CA ALA A 403 -12.67 -12.95 -15.58
C ALA A 403 -12.30 -14.46 -15.68
N PRO A 404 -11.09 -14.90 -15.28
CA PRO A 404 -10.72 -16.31 -15.32
C PRO A 404 -11.59 -17.12 -14.35
N VAL A 405 -12.24 -18.16 -14.87
CA VAL A 405 -13.11 -19.07 -14.14
C VAL A 405 -12.26 -20.10 -13.39
N LEU A 406 -12.31 -20.11 -12.06
CA LEU A 406 -11.99 -21.28 -11.25
C LEU A 406 -13.09 -22.33 -11.47
N GLN A 407 -12.85 -23.27 -12.40
CA GLN A 407 -13.65 -24.49 -12.49
C GLN A 407 -13.15 -25.48 -11.43
N MET A 408 -13.98 -25.73 -10.41
CA MET A 408 -13.87 -26.90 -9.56
C MET A 408 -14.32 -28.13 -10.36
N GLN A 409 -13.38 -29.01 -10.71
CA GLN A 409 -13.70 -30.41 -11.00
C GLN A 409 -13.41 -31.25 -9.76
N GLY A 410 -14.49 -31.65 -9.09
CA GLY A 410 -14.47 -32.74 -8.13
C GLY A 410 -14.41 -34.06 -8.88
N ASP A 411 -13.41 -34.86 -8.54
CA ASP A 411 -13.19 -36.20 -9.04
C ASP A 411 -14.25 -37.14 -8.41
N ALA A 412 -15.21 -37.59 -9.22
CA ALA A 412 -16.03 -38.76 -8.92
C ALA A 412 -15.80 -39.76 -10.06
N GLY A 413 -14.90 -40.71 -9.80
CA GLY A 413 -14.57 -41.75 -10.76
C GLY A 413 -15.73 -42.72 -10.96
N GLU A 414 -16.11 -42.94 -12.22
CA GLU A 414 -16.68 -44.20 -12.68
C GLU A 414 -16.21 -44.50 -14.11
N ARG A 415 -15.82 -45.77 -14.31
CA ARG A 415 -15.12 -46.34 -15.47
C ARG A 415 -15.99 -46.34 -16.74
N SER A 416 -15.38 -46.12 -17.92
CA SER A 416 -15.40 -47.11 -19.03
C SER A 416 -14.54 -46.70 -20.24
N HIS A 417 -14.06 -47.73 -20.93
CA HIS A 417 -13.14 -47.74 -22.07
C HIS A 417 -13.64 -47.04 -23.35
N ALA A 418 -12.73 -46.38 -24.08
CA ALA A 418 -12.37 -46.74 -25.46
C ALA A 418 -11.23 -45.85 -26.00
N ALA A 419 -10.29 -46.47 -26.70
CA ALA A 419 -9.15 -45.84 -27.37
C ALA A 419 -9.58 -45.10 -28.65
N GLU A 420 -8.86 -44.03 -29.04
CA GLU A 420 -8.25 -43.91 -30.37
C GLU A 420 -7.47 -42.59 -30.61
N ARG A 421 -6.20 -42.79 -31.03
CA ARG A 421 -5.41 -42.10 -32.07
C ARG A 421 -5.28 -40.57 -32.15
N ILE A 422 -4.01 -40.16 -32.05
CA ILE A 422 -3.37 -38.96 -32.58
C ILE A 422 -3.55 -38.84 -34.10
N PRO A 423 -3.66 -37.61 -34.64
CA PRO A 423 -2.78 -37.27 -35.76
C PRO A 423 -2.10 -35.89 -35.63
N GLU A 424 -1.08 -35.78 -36.48
CA GLU A 424 0.10 -34.91 -36.46
C GLU A 424 -0.02 -33.76 -37.50
N VAL A 425 0.80 -32.71 -37.34
CA VAL A 425 1.37 -31.79 -38.37
C VAL A 425 0.47 -30.73 -39.04
N SER A 426 0.85 -29.43 -38.95
CA SER A 426 1.48 -28.66 -40.06
C SER A 426 1.62 -27.14 -39.78
N ILE A 427 2.82 -26.64 -40.06
CA ILE A 427 3.21 -25.22 -40.14
C ILE A 427 2.90 -24.70 -41.56
N PRO A 428 2.55 -23.40 -41.73
CA PRO A 428 3.02 -22.69 -42.92
C PRO A 428 3.70 -21.33 -42.65
N LYS A 429 4.82 -21.22 -43.38
CA LYS A 429 5.70 -20.11 -43.78
C LYS A 429 5.09 -18.72 -43.99
N THR A 430 5.95 -17.73 -43.73
CA THR A 430 5.95 -16.31 -44.16
C THR A 430 5.97 -16.11 -45.69
N PRO A 431 5.69 -14.88 -46.13
CA PRO A 431 6.66 -14.15 -46.96
C PRO A 431 6.88 -12.67 -46.56
N ALA A 432 7.89 -12.08 -47.18
CA ALA A 432 8.66 -10.90 -46.78
C ALA A 432 8.40 -9.61 -47.60
N THR A 433 9.19 -8.57 -47.29
CA THR A 433 9.53 -7.32 -48.03
C THR A 433 8.60 -6.11 -47.80
N GLY A 434 9.02 -4.85 -47.63
CA GLY A 434 10.32 -4.15 -47.59
C GLY A 434 10.09 -2.62 -47.72
N GLY A 435 11.02 -1.75 -47.26
CA GLY A 435 11.13 -0.35 -47.71
C GLY A 435 11.19 0.75 -46.64
N ASP A 436 12.25 1.57 -46.71
CA ASP A 436 12.60 2.82 -45.97
C ASP A 436 13.05 3.86 -47.05
N PRO A 437 13.40 5.17 -46.85
CA PRO A 437 13.24 6.15 -45.75
C PRO A 437 12.76 7.59 -46.18
N SER A 438 12.64 8.48 -45.17
CA SER A 438 13.06 9.92 -45.12
C SER A 438 12.01 11.06 -45.08
N GLY A 439 12.19 12.00 -44.11
CA GLY A 439 11.55 13.34 -44.11
C GLY A 439 11.51 14.12 -42.77
N LYS A 440 12.53 14.95 -42.51
CA LYS A 440 12.71 16.11 -41.56
C LYS A 440 11.44 16.95 -41.25
N LYS A 441 11.22 17.78 -40.20
CA LYS A 441 11.91 18.56 -39.12
C LYS A 441 10.73 19.20 -38.29
N THR A 442 10.72 19.53 -36.98
CA THR A 442 11.29 20.71 -36.27
C THR A 442 10.82 20.75 -34.79
N ASP A 443 11.76 21.03 -33.88
CA ASP A 443 11.79 21.91 -32.69
C ASP A 443 10.73 22.02 -31.55
N SER A 444 11.27 21.86 -30.33
CA SER A 444 11.11 22.63 -29.07
C SER A 444 9.95 22.40 -28.07
N SER A 445 10.40 22.10 -26.83
CA SER A 445 9.89 22.49 -25.49
C SER A 445 8.82 21.65 -24.75
N GLN A 446 9.26 21.16 -23.57
CA GLN A 446 8.53 20.93 -22.30
C GLN A 446 7.24 20.10 -22.30
N GLN A 447 7.34 18.85 -21.82
CA GLN A 447 6.40 18.27 -20.84
C GLN A 447 6.95 16.95 -20.29
N ALA A 448 7.00 16.84 -18.95
CA ALA A 448 7.19 15.56 -18.28
C ALA A 448 5.90 14.75 -18.45
N SER A 449 5.96 13.69 -19.26
CA SER A 449 4.85 12.75 -19.47
C SER A 449 4.80 11.70 -18.34
N PRO A 450 3.61 11.22 -17.95
CA PRO A 450 3.48 9.99 -17.18
C PRO A 450 3.97 8.80 -18.03
N LEU A 451 4.68 7.85 -17.40
CA LEU A 451 5.26 6.70 -18.11
C LEU A 451 4.17 5.86 -18.83
N PRO A 452 4.47 5.32 -20.03
CA PRO A 452 3.48 4.72 -20.93
C PRO A 452 3.12 3.29 -20.50
N THR A 453 1.84 2.93 -20.59
CA THR A 453 1.31 1.57 -20.41
C THR A 453 1.57 0.64 -21.61
N ASP A 454 2.54 0.94 -22.47
CA ASP A 454 2.83 0.14 -23.66
C ASP A 454 4.33 0.16 -24.03
N ILE A 455 5.18 -0.45 -23.19
CA ILE A 455 6.64 -0.50 -23.41
C ILE A 455 6.96 -1.63 -24.40
N THR A 456 6.88 -1.33 -25.70
CA THR A 456 7.15 -2.29 -26.79
C THR A 456 8.57 -2.20 -27.36
N ALA A 457 9.41 -1.25 -26.92
CA ALA A 457 10.76 -1.03 -27.45
C ALA A 457 11.88 -1.37 -26.44
N ALA A 458 12.83 -2.21 -26.85
CA ALA A 458 14.02 -2.57 -26.05
C ALA A 458 14.87 -1.35 -25.62
N SER A 459 14.78 -0.23 -26.34
CA SER A 459 15.46 1.04 -26.02
C SER A 459 14.91 1.74 -24.77
N GLU A 460 13.62 1.59 -24.46
CA GLU A 460 13.01 2.17 -23.25
C GLU A 460 13.41 1.39 -22.00
N TRP A 461 13.49 0.05 -22.12
CA TRP A 461 14.04 -0.82 -21.08
C TRP A 461 15.50 -0.49 -20.76
N LEU A 462 16.35 -0.20 -21.74
CA LEU A 462 17.75 0.21 -21.53
C LEU A 462 17.87 1.49 -20.67
N GLY A 463 16.99 2.47 -20.88
CA GLY A 463 16.94 3.69 -20.06
C GLY A 463 16.52 3.41 -18.62
N LEU A 464 15.48 2.59 -18.41
CA LEU A 464 15.03 2.16 -17.09
C LEU A 464 16.06 1.29 -16.35
N TRP A 465 16.76 0.40 -17.05
CA TRP A 465 17.78 -0.48 -16.46
C TRP A 465 19.06 0.26 -16.10
N SER A 466 19.34 1.41 -16.72
CA SER A 466 20.43 2.30 -16.28
C SER A 466 20.17 2.91 -14.89
N ASN A 467 18.90 2.93 -14.46
CA ASN A 467 18.45 3.26 -13.10
C ASN A 467 17.64 2.08 -12.51
N ILE A 468 18.27 0.90 -12.50
CA ILE A 468 17.70 -0.42 -12.17
C ILE A 468 16.89 -0.48 -10.87
N VAL A 469 17.12 0.46 -9.94
CA VAL A 469 16.32 0.66 -8.73
C VAL A 469 14.84 0.90 -9.08
N CYS A 470 14.55 1.72 -10.09
CA CYS A 470 13.19 1.96 -10.59
C CYS A 470 12.57 0.71 -11.24
N ALA A 471 13.40 -0.22 -11.70
CA ALA A 471 13.00 -1.44 -12.39
C ALA A 471 12.87 -2.67 -11.47
N SER A 472 13.29 -2.60 -10.20
CA SER A 472 13.27 -3.77 -9.29
C SER A 472 12.13 -3.77 -8.27
N GLU A 473 11.73 -2.61 -7.75
CA GLU A 473 10.77 -2.55 -6.62
C GLU A 473 9.33 -2.91 -6.98
N PRO A 474 8.74 -2.34 -8.06
CA PRO A 474 7.33 -2.57 -8.37
C PRO A 474 7.08 -3.91 -9.07
N TYR A 475 8.11 -4.73 -9.30
CA TYR A 475 7.98 -5.99 -10.03
C TYR A 475 8.11 -7.21 -9.10
N PRO A 476 7.26 -8.25 -9.25
CA PRO A 476 7.14 -9.33 -8.26
C PRO A 476 8.38 -10.20 -8.06
N ALA A 477 9.20 -10.38 -9.10
CA ALA A 477 10.36 -11.29 -9.08
C ALA A 477 11.69 -10.59 -9.40
N GLU A 478 11.66 -9.34 -9.87
CA GLU A 478 12.90 -8.61 -10.19
C GLU A 478 13.76 -8.34 -8.97
N LEU A 479 15.05 -8.26 -9.21
CA LEU A 479 16.05 -7.97 -8.19
C LEU A 479 17.04 -6.94 -8.70
N MET A 480 17.63 -6.22 -7.76
CA MET A 480 18.45 -5.05 -8.07
C MET A 480 19.89 -5.43 -8.46
N ASN A 481 20.45 -6.48 -7.84
CA ASN A 481 21.86 -6.78 -7.99
C ASN A 481 22.16 -7.60 -9.26
N PRO A 482 22.99 -7.07 -10.19
CA PRO A 482 23.25 -7.69 -11.49
C PRO A 482 24.04 -9.00 -11.42
N TYR A 483 24.81 -9.24 -10.35
CA TYR A 483 25.46 -10.53 -10.13
C TYR A 483 24.41 -11.64 -10.03
N TRP A 484 23.34 -11.39 -9.26
CA TRP A 484 22.26 -12.35 -9.05
C TRP A 484 21.27 -12.41 -10.22
N GLN A 485 21.12 -11.33 -11.01
CA GLN A 485 20.38 -11.41 -12.29
C GLN A 485 21.04 -12.39 -13.25
N ASN A 486 22.36 -12.55 -13.12
CA ASN A 486 23.15 -13.60 -13.76
C ASN A 486 23.04 -13.65 -15.30
N GLN A 487 22.65 -12.54 -15.93
CA GLN A 487 22.42 -12.43 -17.37
C GLN A 487 21.49 -13.52 -17.92
N THR A 488 20.49 -13.92 -17.13
CA THR A 488 19.50 -14.93 -17.51
C THR A 488 18.37 -14.33 -18.34
N CYS A 489 18.01 -13.08 -18.03
CA CYS A 489 17.10 -12.27 -18.82
C CYS A 489 17.35 -10.79 -18.51
N ASP A 490 18.28 -10.16 -19.23
CA ASP A 490 18.58 -8.74 -19.10
C ASP A 490 18.65 -8.06 -20.49
N PRO A 491 18.44 -6.73 -20.56
CA PRO A 491 18.39 -6.02 -21.84
C PRO A 491 19.75 -5.83 -22.51
N PHE A 492 20.85 -6.28 -21.89
CA PHE A 492 22.21 -6.18 -22.42
C PHE A 492 22.68 -7.48 -23.09
N THR A 493 21.87 -8.54 -23.01
CA THR A 493 22.11 -9.78 -23.75
C THR A 493 21.51 -9.76 -25.17
N PRO A 494 22.04 -10.56 -26.12
CA PRO A 494 21.49 -10.67 -27.47
C PRO A 494 20.01 -11.06 -27.47
N LYS A 495 19.20 -10.43 -28.33
CA LYS A 495 17.74 -10.63 -28.40
C LYS A 495 17.32 -12.08 -28.70
N ASP A 496 18.17 -12.85 -29.36
CA ASP A 496 17.98 -14.26 -29.69
C ASP A 496 18.34 -15.22 -28.55
N ARG A 497 18.98 -14.73 -27.48
CA ARG A 497 19.23 -15.51 -26.26
C ARG A 497 17.88 -15.74 -25.55
N PRO A 498 17.54 -16.99 -25.20
CA PRO A 498 16.31 -17.26 -24.45
C PRO A 498 16.31 -16.56 -23.09
N CYS A 499 15.24 -15.80 -22.81
CA CYS A 499 14.96 -15.26 -21.49
C CYS A 499 14.56 -16.41 -20.56
N VAL A 500 15.39 -16.71 -19.56
CA VAL A 500 15.12 -17.74 -18.55
C VAL A 500 15.15 -17.11 -17.16
N LEU A 501 14.36 -17.68 -16.24
CA LEU A 501 14.25 -17.13 -14.87
C LEU A 501 15.58 -17.23 -14.11
N GLY A 502 16.34 -18.32 -14.27
CA GLY A 502 17.61 -18.47 -13.56
C GLY A 502 17.43 -18.40 -12.05
N ASN A 503 18.01 -17.37 -11.41
CA ASN A 503 17.93 -17.17 -9.96
C ASN A 503 16.59 -16.61 -9.47
N TYR A 504 15.75 -16.11 -10.38
CA TYR A 504 14.46 -15.53 -10.07
C TYR A 504 13.50 -16.60 -9.53
N VAL A 505 12.56 -16.17 -8.69
CA VAL A 505 11.46 -17.02 -8.23
C VAL A 505 10.50 -17.35 -9.37
N ASN A 506 9.89 -18.54 -9.31
CA ASN A 506 8.92 -18.97 -10.32
C ASN A 506 7.55 -18.31 -10.11
N TYR A 507 7.20 -18.06 -8.86
CA TYR A 507 5.92 -17.46 -8.47
C TYR A 507 6.12 -16.43 -7.37
N SER A 508 5.25 -15.43 -7.33
CA SER A 508 5.21 -14.45 -6.24
C SER A 508 3.77 -14.28 -5.76
N ILE A 509 3.56 -14.41 -4.46
CA ILE A 509 2.31 -14.03 -3.81
C ILE A 509 2.39 -12.54 -3.53
N ASN A 510 1.49 -11.77 -4.15
CA ASN A 510 1.30 -10.36 -3.82
C ASN A 510 0.60 -10.24 -2.47
N VAL A 511 1.38 -10.13 -1.40
CA VAL A 511 0.85 -10.17 -0.03
C VAL A 511 0.01 -8.93 0.25
N LYS A 512 -1.23 -9.13 0.69
CA LYS A 512 -2.17 -8.10 1.17
C LYS A 512 -2.35 -8.12 2.69
N GLY A 513 -1.93 -9.19 3.36
CA GLY A 513 -1.93 -9.26 4.81
C GLY A 513 -1.43 -10.58 5.38
N ALA A 514 -1.65 -10.76 6.68
CA ALA A 514 -1.26 -11.94 7.45
C ALA A 514 -1.73 -13.27 6.83
N ASN A 515 -2.95 -13.29 6.28
CA ASN A 515 -3.56 -14.51 5.75
C ASN A 515 -2.83 -15.03 4.51
N ASP A 516 -2.40 -14.15 3.60
CA ASP A 516 -1.66 -14.56 2.40
C ASP A 516 -0.29 -15.13 2.76
N VAL A 517 0.36 -14.55 3.77
CA VAL A 517 1.62 -15.08 4.30
C VAL A 517 1.42 -16.45 4.92
N ALA A 518 0.40 -16.61 5.76
CA ALA A 518 0.09 -17.89 6.41
C ALA A 518 -0.27 -18.97 5.38
N ALA A 519 -1.13 -18.64 4.41
CA ALA A 519 -1.52 -19.54 3.31
C ALA A 519 -0.32 -19.88 2.41
N GLY A 520 0.53 -18.89 2.10
CA GLY A 520 1.76 -19.11 1.35
C GLY A 520 2.70 -20.06 2.08
N ILE A 521 2.96 -19.85 3.37
CA ILE A 521 3.78 -20.77 4.19
C ILE A 521 3.17 -22.17 4.21
N GLN A 522 1.85 -22.30 4.37
CA GLN A 522 1.18 -23.60 4.36
C GLN A 522 1.36 -24.32 3.01
N PHE A 523 1.11 -23.62 1.90
CA PHE A 523 1.29 -24.16 0.55
C PHE A 523 2.74 -24.62 0.30
N LEU A 524 3.71 -23.79 0.69
CA LEU A 524 5.14 -24.10 0.53
C LEU A 524 5.54 -25.36 1.31
N LYS A 525 5.00 -25.55 2.51
CA LYS A 525 5.22 -26.77 3.30
C LYS A 525 4.56 -28.00 2.70
N GLU A 526 3.30 -27.88 2.27
CA GLU A 526 2.55 -28.97 1.66
C GLU A 526 3.21 -29.49 0.37
N HIS A 527 3.75 -28.57 -0.42
CA HIS A 527 4.35 -28.89 -1.72
C HIS A 527 5.88 -28.93 -1.72
N ASN A 528 6.52 -28.76 -0.56
CA ASN A 528 7.98 -28.72 -0.41
C ASN A 528 8.66 -27.73 -1.38
N VAL A 529 8.09 -26.53 -1.47
CA VAL A 529 8.59 -25.43 -2.31
C VAL A 529 9.47 -24.51 -1.47
N ARG A 530 10.59 -24.04 -2.03
CA ARG A 530 11.47 -23.07 -1.37
C ARG A 530 10.72 -21.75 -1.14
N LEU A 531 10.66 -21.32 0.11
CA LEU A 531 10.20 -19.99 0.49
C LEU A 531 11.26 -18.93 0.16
N VAL A 532 10.84 -17.82 -0.42
CA VAL A 532 11.62 -16.59 -0.55
C VAL A 532 10.80 -15.43 0.04
N ILE A 533 11.44 -14.47 0.71
CA ILE A 533 10.77 -13.25 1.18
C ILE A 533 11.39 -12.08 0.42
N LYS A 534 10.58 -11.40 -0.40
CA LYS A 534 11.03 -10.23 -1.17
C LYS A 534 10.24 -9.00 -0.76
N ASN A 535 10.96 -7.96 -0.34
CA ASN A 535 10.40 -6.62 -0.25
C ASN A 535 10.66 -5.86 -1.56
N THR A 536 11.73 -5.07 -1.63
CA THR A 536 12.06 -4.23 -2.80
C THR A 536 13.00 -4.91 -3.80
N GLY A 537 13.72 -5.97 -3.39
CA GLY A 537 14.75 -6.61 -4.22
C GLY A 537 16.13 -5.96 -4.12
N HIS A 538 16.35 -5.06 -3.15
CA HIS A 538 17.62 -4.34 -2.90
C HIS A 538 18.78 -5.23 -2.43
N ASP A 539 18.51 -6.46 -2.01
CA ASP A 539 19.51 -7.28 -1.31
C ASP A 539 20.73 -7.63 -2.18
N PHE A 540 21.94 -7.32 -1.68
CA PHE A 540 23.18 -7.52 -2.41
C PHE A 540 23.72 -8.96 -2.36
N LEU A 541 23.26 -9.77 -1.40
CA LEU A 541 23.69 -11.14 -1.15
C LEU A 541 22.71 -12.18 -1.74
N GLY A 542 21.68 -11.73 -2.44
CA GLY A 542 20.69 -12.60 -3.08
C GLY A 542 19.70 -13.24 -2.09
N LYS A 543 19.55 -12.68 -0.89
CA LYS A 543 18.66 -13.17 0.18
C LYS A 543 17.18 -13.09 -0.17
N SER A 544 16.82 -12.22 -1.12
CA SER A 544 15.44 -11.97 -1.55
C SER A 544 15.08 -12.63 -2.89
N THR A 545 15.88 -13.59 -3.35
CA THR A 545 15.62 -14.38 -4.56
C THR A 545 15.98 -15.85 -4.36
N GLY A 546 15.64 -16.71 -5.33
CA GLY A 546 15.91 -18.13 -5.23
C GLY A 546 15.31 -18.96 -6.36
N HIS A 547 16.18 -19.71 -7.05
CA HIS A 547 15.80 -20.63 -8.12
C HIS A 547 14.69 -21.61 -7.66
N GLY A 548 13.64 -21.74 -8.47
CA GLY A 548 12.53 -22.65 -8.23
C GLY A 548 11.67 -22.31 -7.00
N GLY A 549 11.89 -21.15 -6.39
CA GLY A 549 11.17 -20.71 -5.20
C GLY A 549 9.85 -20.02 -5.51
N LEU A 550 9.06 -19.83 -4.45
CA LEU A 550 7.91 -18.93 -4.43
C LEU A 550 8.20 -17.80 -3.44
N ALA A 551 8.05 -16.56 -3.89
CA ALA A 551 8.25 -15.38 -3.06
C ALA A 551 6.95 -14.96 -2.36
N LEU A 552 7.05 -14.64 -1.08
CA LEU A 552 6.15 -13.70 -0.43
C LEU A 552 6.61 -12.29 -0.79
N TRP A 553 5.87 -11.63 -1.68
CA TRP A 553 6.19 -10.29 -2.14
C TRP A 553 5.49 -9.25 -1.28
N MET A 554 6.27 -8.65 -0.38
CA MET A 554 5.81 -7.77 0.70
C MET A 554 5.62 -6.32 0.25
N TYR A 555 6.11 -5.95 -0.94
CA TYR A 555 6.20 -4.57 -1.40
C TYR A 555 4.86 -3.82 -1.35
N ASN A 556 3.73 -4.48 -1.66
CA ASN A 556 2.43 -3.82 -1.74
C ASN A 556 1.71 -3.66 -0.39
N LEU A 557 2.28 -4.18 0.71
CA LEU A 557 1.84 -3.85 2.07
C LEU A 557 2.30 -2.42 2.42
N LYS A 558 1.54 -1.44 1.95
CA LYS A 558 1.78 -0.02 2.21
C LYS A 558 0.77 0.48 3.23
N GLY A 559 1.28 1.05 4.31
CA GLY A 559 0.46 1.65 5.33
C GLY A 559 1.33 2.31 6.38
N SER A 560 0.82 3.42 6.93
CA SER A 560 1.49 4.14 8.00
C SER A 560 0.46 4.66 9.00
N LYS A 561 0.75 4.54 10.29
CA LYS A 561 -0.09 5.09 11.36
C LYS A 561 0.77 5.83 12.37
N ILE A 562 0.65 7.16 12.41
CA ILE A 562 1.34 8.01 13.37
C ILE A 562 0.61 7.92 14.72
N MET A 563 1.40 7.82 15.78
CA MET A 563 0.97 7.83 17.18
C MET A 563 1.73 8.95 17.87
N THR A 564 1.06 10.08 18.17
CA THR A 564 1.70 11.24 18.82
C THR A 564 2.12 10.95 20.26
N GLU A 565 1.41 10.05 20.93
CA GLU A 565 1.71 9.59 22.29
C GLU A 565 1.79 8.06 22.33
N CYS A 566 2.92 7.50 21.87
CA CYS A 566 3.23 6.10 22.08
C CYS A 566 3.88 5.91 23.46
N SER A 567 3.40 4.92 24.22
CA SER A 567 3.99 4.53 25.50
C SER A 567 4.36 3.06 25.46
N SER A 568 5.65 2.78 25.43
CA SER A 568 6.27 1.46 25.58
C SER A 568 7.09 1.42 26.88
N HIS A 569 7.49 0.24 27.33
CA HIS A 569 8.24 0.04 28.59
C HIS A 569 9.51 0.92 28.68
N HIS A 570 10.15 1.22 27.56
CA HIS A 570 11.40 2.00 27.48
C HIS A 570 11.28 3.30 26.68
N TYR A 571 10.08 3.70 26.28
CA TYR A 571 9.88 4.86 25.42
C TYR A 571 8.53 5.51 25.65
N ARG A 572 8.52 6.84 25.76
CA ARG A 572 7.31 7.64 25.73
C ARG A 572 7.54 8.82 24.77
N GLY A 573 6.73 8.90 23.73
CA GLY A 573 6.87 9.94 22.70
C GLY A 573 6.21 9.53 21.39
N PRO A 574 6.40 10.33 20.32
CA PRO A 574 5.77 10.07 19.04
C PRO A 574 6.43 8.88 18.32
N ALA A 575 5.60 8.03 17.72
CA ALA A 575 6.02 6.88 16.94
C ALA A 575 5.20 6.79 15.65
N VAL A 576 5.67 5.98 14.71
CA VAL A 576 4.92 5.60 13.52
C VAL A 576 4.99 4.09 13.36
N ARG A 577 3.84 3.48 13.11
CA ARG A 577 3.76 2.12 12.60
C ARG A 577 3.87 2.17 11.08
N LEU A 578 4.74 1.35 10.50
CA LEU A 578 4.96 1.22 9.06
C LEU A 578 4.78 -0.24 8.65
N ASP A 579 3.97 -0.48 7.63
CA ASP A 579 3.80 -1.82 7.07
C ASP A 579 5.05 -2.27 6.29
N ALA A 580 5.16 -3.58 6.06
CA ALA A 580 6.38 -4.23 5.55
C ALA A 580 6.89 -3.66 4.23
N GLY A 581 5.98 -3.24 3.35
CA GLY A 581 6.29 -2.70 2.04
C GLY A 581 6.76 -1.24 2.05
N MET A 582 6.73 -0.52 3.17
CA MET A 582 7.14 0.89 3.19
C MET A 582 8.60 1.05 2.76
N THR A 583 8.85 1.99 1.84
CA THR A 583 10.20 2.42 1.42
C THR A 583 10.64 3.64 2.22
N GLY A 584 11.93 3.99 2.19
CA GLY A 584 12.45 5.20 2.82
C GLY A 584 11.70 6.46 2.38
N SER A 585 11.54 6.65 1.07
CA SER A 585 10.84 7.79 0.45
C SER A 585 9.40 7.91 0.94
N LYS A 586 8.66 6.80 0.94
CA LYS A 586 7.28 6.76 1.45
C LYS A 586 7.21 7.01 2.96
N ALA A 587 8.18 6.54 3.73
CA ALA A 587 8.24 6.81 5.15
C ALA A 587 8.52 8.30 5.46
N TYR A 588 9.43 8.94 4.71
CA TYR A 588 9.70 10.37 4.83
C TYR A 588 8.46 11.21 4.46
N GLU A 589 7.77 10.83 3.39
CA GLU A 589 6.53 11.46 2.95
C GLU A 589 5.39 11.28 3.98
N ALA A 590 5.27 10.09 4.59
CA ALA A 590 4.22 9.80 5.56
C ALA A 590 4.32 10.65 6.84
N VAL A 591 5.54 10.95 7.31
CA VAL A 591 5.75 11.69 8.57
C VAL A 591 5.82 13.21 8.39
N ARG A 592 6.15 13.68 7.19
CA ARG A 592 6.37 15.11 6.88
C ARG A 592 5.14 15.99 7.21
N PRO A 593 3.91 15.67 6.77
CA PRO A 593 2.74 16.53 7.05
C PRO A 593 2.44 16.70 8.53
N ALA A 594 2.85 15.72 9.35
CA ALA A 594 2.67 15.74 10.79
C ALA A 594 3.81 16.47 11.54
N GLY A 595 4.76 17.08 10.83
CA GLY A 595 5.86 17.83 11.44
C GLY A 595 6.93 16.95 12.09
N TYR A 596 7.12 15.73 11.58
CA TYR A 596 8.13 14.79 12.08
C TYR A 596 9.12 14.39 10.99
N ARG A 597 10.28 13.89 11.44
CA ARG A 597 11.29 13.17 10.67
C ARG A 597 11.51 11.77 11.24
N ILE A 598 12.07 10.90 10.41
CA ILE A 598 12.29 9.48 10.71
C ILE A 598 13.70 9.05 10.29
N VAL A 599 14.31 8.13 11.06
CA VAL A 599 15.58 7.49 10.70
C VAL A 599 15.34 6.49 9.58
N GLY A 600 15.95 6.71 8.42
CA GLY A 600 15.90 5.82 7.25
C GLY A 600 17.22 5.90 6.46
N GLY A 601 17.40 4.98 5.50
CA GLY A 601 18.64 4.85 4.74
C GLY A 601 18.83 5.91 3.66
N ASP A 602 20.05 5.99 3.12
CA ASP A 602 20.43 7.02 2.13
C ASP A 602 19.78 6.79 0.76
N CYS A 603 19.50 5.53 0.42
CA CYS A 603 18.78 5.17 -0.80
C CYS A 603 17.26 5.26 -0.55
N PRO A 604 16.51 6.16 -1.22
CA PRO A 604 15.10 6.42 -0.91
C PRO A 604 14.18 5.20 -1.10
N THR A 605 14.58 4.29 -1.98
CA THR A 605 13.80 3.15 -2.43
C THR A 605 13.90 1.96 -1.48
N VAL A 606 14.97 1.88 -0.67
CA VAL A 606 15.18 0.81 0.32
C VAL A 606 13.94 0.58 1.20
N GLY A 607 13.52 -0.68 1.29
CA GLY A 607 12.39 -1.09 2.13
C GLY A 607 12.72 -0.93 3.61
N ILE A 608 12.23 0.16 4.22
CA ILE A 608 12.60 0.60 5.57
C ILE A 608 12.24 -0.43 6.64
N THR A 609 11.14 -1.16 6.49
CA THR A 609 10.68 -2.22 7.41
C THR A 609 11.34 -3.58 7.14
N GLY A 610 12.03 -3.74 6.00
CA GLY A 610 12.62 -5.00 5.55
C GLY A 610 14.02 -5.25 6.10
N GLY A 611 14.88 -5.79 5.23
CA GLY A 611 16.29 -6.10 5.53
C GLY A 611 17.02 -4.96 6.21
N TYR A 612 16.80 -3.72 5.75
CA TYR A 612 17.45 -2.52 6.30
C TYR A 612 17.35 -2.40 7.83
N THR A 613 16.13 -2.33 8.39
CA THR A 613 15.98 -2.22 9.85
C THR A 613 16.26 -3.54 10.55
N GLN A 614 15.98 -4.68 9.91
CA GLN A 614 16.19 -6.00 10.51
C GLN A 614 17.69 -6.38 10.61
N GLY A 615 18.55 -5.84 9.75
CA GLY A 615 20.00 -6.07 9.76
C GLY A 615 20.80 -4.96 10.44
N GLY A 616 20.21 -3.78 10.65
CA GLY A 616 20.81 -2.70 11.44
C GLY A 616 20.32 -1.32 11.00
N GLY A 617 20.72 -0.91 9.79
CA GLY A 617 20.32 0.32 9.12
C GLY A 617 21.08 1.57 9.58
N HIS A 618 22.01 2.05 8.74
CA HIS A 618 22.69 3.33 8.90
C HIS A 618 21.92 4.48 8.21
N SER A 619 22.19 5.73 8.59
CA SER A 619 21.37 6.87 8.18
C SER A 619 22.13 8.19 8.26
N LEU A 620 21.73 9.20 7.47
CA LEU A 620 22.12 10.61 7.67
C LEU A 620 21.73 11.20 9.03
N LEU A 621 21.01 10.46 9.87
CA LEU A 621 20.63 10.84 11.24
C LEU A 621 21.23 9.91 12.32
N ILE A 622 22.17 9.04 11.96
CA ILE A 622 22.66 7.98 12.84
C ILE A 622 23.35 8.53 14.10
N ASN A 623 24.17 9.59 13.98
CA ASN A 623 24.83 10.20 15.13
C ASN A 623 23.85 10.92 16.07
N ALA A 624 22.67 11.29 15.56
CA ALA A 624 21.64 11.93 16.34
C ALA A 624 20.80 10.96 17.15
N TYR A 625 20.34 9.89 16.49
CA TYR A 625 19.26 9.04 16.99
C TYR A 625 19.65 7.58 17.14
N GLY A 626 20.80 7.15 16.61
CA GLY A 626 21.19 5.75 16.52
C GLY A 626 20.79 5.11 15.20
N MET A 627 20.99 3.81 15.10
CA MET A 627 20.66 3.02 13.91
C MET A 627 19.15 2.85 13.76
N ALA A 628 18.68 2.41 12.60
CA ALA A 628 17.25 2.15 12.38
C ALA A 628 16.69 1.14 13.38
N THR A 629 17.41 0.05 13.64
CA THR A 629 17.01 -0.96 14.64
C THR A 629 16.94 -0.43 16.07
N ASP A 630 17.71 0.61 16.42
CA ASP A 630 17.64 1.26 17.74
C ASP A 630 16.31 2.02 17.92
N GLN A 631 15.60 2.30 16.81
CA GLN A 631 14.32 3.00 16.80
C GLN A 631 13.12 2.08 17.00
N VAL A 632 13.29 0.76 16.86
CA VAL A 632 12.17 -0.16 16.86
C VAL A 632 11.58 -0.34 18.25
N LEU A 633 10.26 -0.21 18.34
CA LEU A 633 9.47 -0.45 19.54
C LEU A 633 8.77 -1.81 19.47
N GLU A 634 8.31 -2.20 18.29
CA GLU A 634 7.47 -3.39 18.08
C GLU A 634 7.68 -3.97 16.67
N TRP A 635 7.58 -5.29 16.55
CA TRP A 635 7.54 -6.02 15.29
C TRP A 635 6.27 -6.87 15.22
N GLU A 636 5.55 -6.84 14.10
CA GLU A 636 4.49 -7.80 13.82
C GLU A 636 4.94 -8.84 12.81
N VAL A 637 4.70 -10.11 13.12
CA VAL A 637 5.41 -11.22 12.47
C VAL A 637 4.48 -12.41 12.28
N ILE A 638 4.59 -13.06 11.12
CA ILE A 638 4.11 -14.43 10.91
C ILE A 638 5.27 -15.40 11.09
N ARG A 639 5.08 -16.36 12.00
CA ARG A 639 6.04 -17.44 12.25
C ARG A 639 6.05 -18.50 11.14
N ALA A 640 7.05 -19.37 11.19
CA ALA A 640 7.13 -20.56 10.35
C ALA A 640 5.89 -21.48 10.41
N ASN A 641 5.12 -21.44 11.51
CA ASN A 641 3.89 -22.23 11.64
C ASN A 641 2.62 -21.47 11.22
N GLY A 642 2.76 -20.32 10.54
CA GLY A 642 1.64 -19.50 10.06
C GLY A 642 0.96 -18.64 11.13
N ARG A 643 1.39 -18.69 12.39
CA ARG A 643 0.78 -17.89 13.47
C ARG A 643 1.30 -16.46 13.48
N TYR A 644 0.36 -15.53 13.62
CA TYR A 644 0.60 -14.12 13.88
C TYR A 644 1.01 -13.85 15.33
N LEU A 645 1.95 -12.93 15.53
CA LEU A 645 2.34 -12.42 16.85
C LEU A 645 2.92 -11.01 16.77
N ILE A 646 3.07 -10.40 17.94
CA ILE A 646 3.75 -9.13 18.15
C ILE A 646 4.95 -9.34 19.06
N ALA A 647 6.15 -9.01 18.59
CA ALA A 647 7.38 -9.06 19.35
C ALA A 647 7.78 -7.66 19.83
N THR A 648 7.97 -7.52 21.14
CA THR A 648 8.32 -6.27 21.83
C THR A 648 9.39 -6.54 22.90
N LEU A 649 9.82 -5.51 23.61
CA LEU A 649 10.76 -5.66 24.73
C LEU A 649 10.22 -6.41 25.94
N THR A 650 8.89 -6.59 26.02
CA THR A 650 8.21 -7.28 27.12
C THR A 650 7.49 -8.55 26.68
N GLN A 651 7.26 -8.74 25.38
CA GLN A 651 6.58 -9.90 24.80
C GLN A 651 7.42 -10.51 23.67
N HIS A 652 7.69 -11.82 23.70
CA HIS A 652 8.55 -12.49 22.72
C HIS A 652 9.92 -11.79 22.54
N ARG A 653 10.55 -11.48 23.68
CA ARG A 653 11.73 -10.60 23.81
C ARG A 653 12.94 -11.08 23.02
N ASP A 654 13.10 -12.40 22.94
CA ASP A 654 14.12 -13.08 22.17
C ASP A 654 13.93 -12.88 20.66
N LEU A 655 12.71 -13.03 20.16
CA LEU A 655 12.39 -12.75 18.76
C LEU A 655 12.51 -11.27 18.42
N TYR A 656 12.03 -10.37 19.30
CA TYR A 656 12.24 -8.93 19.15
C TYR A 656 13.73 -8.60 19.02
N TRP A 657 14.55 -9.20 19.90
CA TRP A 657 16.00 -8.99 19.90
C TRP A 657 16.62 -9.45 18.58
N ALA A 658 16.27 -10.65 18.09
CA ALA A 658 16.81 -11.21 16.85
C ALA A 658 16.37 -10.45 15.59
N LEU A 659 15.10 -10.05 15.49
CA LEU A 659 14.61 -9.22 14.38
C LEU A 659 15.21 -7.81 14.38
N SER A 660 15.78 -7.39 15.50
CA SER A 660 16.41 -6.09 15.66
C SER A 660 17.93 -6.21 15.47
N GLY A 661 18.39 -6.49 14.26
CA GLY A 661 19.83 -6.53 13.90
C GLY A 661 20.42 -7.90 13.60
N GLY A 662 19.66 -8.99 13.73
CA GLY A 662 20.10 -10.35 13.37
C GLY A 662 19.89 -10.71 11.89
N GLY A 663 19.39 -9.77 11.08
CA GLY A 663 19.15 -9.94 9.66
C GLY A 663 17.78 -10.50 9.31
N ALA A 664 17.27 -10.07 8.16
CA ALA A 664 15.98 -10.54 7.63
C ALA A 664 16.05 -11.94 7.00
N GLY A 665 14.87 -12.54 6.82
CA GLY A 665 14.71 -13.77 6.03
C GLY A 665 14.89 -15.07 6.81
N THR A 666 15.07 -15.02 8.15
CA THR A 666 15.38 -16.23 8.94
C THR A 666 14.50 -16.45 10.18
N PHE A 667 14.01 -15.40 10.86
CA PHE A 667 13.27 -15.55 12.12
C PHE A 667 11.74 -15.54 11.97
N GLY A 668 11.23 -15.00 10.86
CA GLY A 668 9.81 -14.84 10.60
C GLY A 668 9.55 -13.88 9.44
N VAL A 669 8.29 -13.82 9.00
CA VAL A 669 7.83 -12.86 7.98
C VAL A 669 7.28 -11.62 8.67
N VAL A 670 8.00 -10.50 8.59
CA VAL A 670 7.55 -9.23 9.17
C VAL A 670 6.41 -8.63 8.34
N LEU A 671 5.32 -8.24 9.00
CA LEU A 671 4.17 -7.54 8.42
C LEU A 671 4.20 -6.04 8.65
N SER A 672 4.72 -5.60 9.80
CA SER A 672 4.88 -4.18 10.14
C SER A 672 5.92 -3.99 11.24
N MET A 673 6.37 -2.74 11.40
CA MET A 673 7.17 -2.32 12.56
C MET A 673 6.63 -1.01 13.13
N THR A 674 6.75 -0.84 14.44
CA THR A 674 6.55 0.46 15.10
C THR A 674 7.91 1.04 15.44
N VAL A 675 8.19 2.27 14.98
CA VAL A 675 9.47 2.98 15.22
C VAL A 675 9.25 4.37 15.77
N LYS A 676 10.24 4.88 16.52
CA LYS A 676 10.28 6.26 17.01
C LYS A 676 10.32 7.25 15.84
N ILE A 677 9.64 8.39 15.98
CA ILE A 677 9.78 9.55 15.10
C ILE A 677 10.17 10.77 15.93
N TYR A 678 10.68 11.81 15.26
CA TYR A 678 11.27 12.96 15.94
C TYR A 678 10.73 14.26 15.36
N PRO A 679 10.53 15.31 16.17
CA PRO A 679 10.11 16.61 15.66
C PRO A 679 11.04 17.09 14.54
N GLU A 680 10.42 17.66 13.51
CA GLU A 680 11.12 18.28 12.40
C GLU A 680 11.89 19.53 12.86
N GLY A 681 12.86 19.95 12.05
CA GLY A 681 13.59 21.20 12.28
C GLY A 681 14.63 21.48 11.20
N PRO A 682 15.23 22.68 11.21
CA PRO A 682 16.18 23.08 10.17
C PRO A 682 17.39 22.15 10.15
N ILE A 683 17.90 21.85 8.97
CA ILE A 683 19.13 21.08 8.77
C ILE A 683 20.18 21.99 8.16
N GLY A 684 21.31 22.12 8.84
CA GLY A 684 22.51 22.73 8.31
C GLY A 684 23.33 21.68 7.58
N SER A 685 23.91 22.05 6.45
CA SER A 685 24.70 21.16 5.62
C SER A 685 25.90 21.86 4.99
N ALA A 686 26.80 21.05 4.45
CA ALA A 686 28.00 21.50 3.79
C ALA A 686 28.47 20.50 2.73
N LEU A 687 29.16 21.03 1.72
CA LEU A 687 29.91 20.28 0.73
C LEU A 687 31.36 20.75 0.79
N LEU A 688 32.28 19.82 0.57
CA LEU A 688 33.71 20.11 0.43
C LEU A 688 34.27 19.27 -0.71
N SER A 689 35.13 19.87 -1.52
CA SER A 689 35.89 19.15 -2.53
C SER A 689 37.35 19.61 -2.51
N ILE A 690 38.26 18.65 -2.62
CA ILE A 690 39.71 18.83 -2.69
C ILE A 690 40.20 18.08 -3.93
N ASN A 691 40.81 18.80 -4.87
CA ASN A 691 41.41 18.19 -6.06
C ASN A 691 42.84 17.71 -5.76
N ARG A 692 43.23 16.55 -6.31
CA ARG A 692 44.56 15.93 -6.13
C ARG A 692 45.69 16.70 -6.80
N SER A 693 45.38 17.53 -7.81
CA SER A 693 46.36 18.31 -8.57
C SER A 693 47.12 19.31 -7.67
N GLY A 694 48.34 18.94 -7.26
CA GLY A 694 49.26 19.79 -6.51
C GLY A 694 49.47 19.45 -5.02
N VAL A 695 48.80 18.41 -4.49
CA VAL A 695 48.78 18.11 -3.04
C VAL A 695 48.86 16.62 -2.71
N ALA A 696 49.40 15.80 -3.63
CA ALA A 696 49.45 14.34 -3.48
C ALA A 696 50.01 13.88 -2.12
N GLY A 697 51.01 14.55 -1.53
CA GLY A 697 51.52 14.20 -0.19
C GLY A 697 50.69 14.69 1.01
N SER A 698 49.83 15.70 0.84
CA SER A 698 49.10 16.38 1.93
C SER A 698 47.63 15.97 2.02
N LEU A 699 47.06 15.41 0.95
CA LEU A 699 45.69 14.88 0.92
C LEU A 699 45.49 13.74 1.96
N PHE A 700 46.55 12.98 2.20
CA PHE A 700 46.60 11.88 3.17
C PHE A 700 46.59 12.34 4.61
N GLU A 701 47.33 13.41 4.89
CA GLU A 701 47.24 14.07 6.18
C GLU A 701 45.84 14.65 6.38
N CYS A 702 45.19 15.14 5.32
CA CYS A 702 43.78 15.59 5.39
C CYS A 702 42.84 14.43 5.76
N TYR A 703 42.95 13.26 5.12
CA TYR A 703 42.13 12.09 5.47
C TYR A 703 42.36 11.65 6.92
N GLY A 704 43.63 11.54 7.34
CA GLY A 704 43.98 11.23 8.72
C GLY A 704 43.45 12.26 9.72
N ARG A 705 43.43 13.55 9.37
CA ARG A 705 42.85 14.63 10.18
C ARG A 705 41.33 14.57 10.20
N VAL A 706 40.67 14.18 9.10
CA VAL A 706 39.22 13.97 9.07
C VAL A 706 38.84 12.80 9.96
N VAL A 707 39.53 11.65 9.84
CA VAL A 707 39.35 10.48 10.71
C VAL A 707 39.60 10.85 12.18
N ALA A 708 40.62 11.67 12.46
CA ALA A 708 40.88 12.20 13.80
C ALA A 708 39.82 13.21 14.29
N GLN A 709 39.07 13.84 13.38
CA GLN A 709 38.00 14.79 13.67
C GLN A 709 36.63 14.11 13.82
N CYS A 710 36.45 12.89 13.27
CA CYS A 710 35.22 12.11 13.43
C CYS A 710 34.71 12.06 14.88
N PRO A 711 35.55 11.87 15.93
CA PRO A 711 35.10 11.96 17.31
C PRO A 711 34.43 13.29 17.70
N ARG A 712 34.82 14.41 17.09
CA ARG A 712 34.21 15.73 17.33
C ARG A 712 32.88 15.87 16.61
N ASP A 713 32.78 15.46 15.35
CA ASP A 713 31.52 15.47 14.60
C ASP A 713 30.46 14.59 15.29
N CYS A 714 30.88 13.40 15.72
CA CYS A 714 30.08 12.48 16.52
C CYS A 714 29.62 13.11 17.86
N ARG A 715 30.47 13.91 18.52
CA ARG A 715 30.07 14.66 19.73
C ARG A 715 29.05 15.75 19.41
N CYS A 716 29.17 16.38 18.24
CA CYS A 716 28.24 17.38 17.75
C CYS A 716 26.94 16.80 17.17
N ARG A 717 26.80 15.46 17.14
CA ARG A 717 25.64 14.74 16.58
C ARG A 717 25.36 15.13 15.12
N SER A 718 26.42 15.38 14.36
CA SER A 718 26.39 15.64 12.93
C SER A 718 26.94 14.45 12.17
N ASP A 719 26.29 14.10 11.06
CA ASP A 719 26.66 13.00 10.18
C ASP A 719 27.51 13.53 9.03
N ARG A 720 28.66 12.90 8.78
CA ARG A 720 29.60 13.29 7.71
C ARG A 720 29.90 12.08 6.84
N SER A 721 29.65 12.21 5.54
CA SER A 721 30.02 11.23 4.53
C SER A 721 31.12 11.78 3.64
N LEU A 722 32.12 10.94 3.39
CA LEU A 722 33.33 11.28 2.66
C LEU A 722 33.51 10.31 1.50
N GLY A 723 33.93 10.82 0.36
CA GLY A 723 34.31 10.05 -0.82
C GLY A 723 35.77 10.29 -1.18
N HIS A 724 36.47 9.23 -1.54
CA HIS A 724 37.77 9.26 -2.17
C HIS A 724 37.70 8.56 -3.52
N GLN A 725 38.05 9.31 -4.57
CA GLN A 725 38.03 8.86 -5.96
C GLN A 725 39.36 9.24 -6.61
N GLN A 726 39.67 8.62 -7.74
CA GLN A 726 40.90 8.94 -8.47
C GLN A 726 40.94 10.44 -8.81
N GLY A 727 41.82 11.17 -8.13
CA GLY A 727 42.02 12.61 -8.37
C GLY A 727 41.22 13.56 -7.48
N ALA A 728 40.36 13.09 -6.57
CA ALA A 728 39.58 13.96 -5.69
C ALA A 728 39.27 13.36 -4.31
N PHE A 729 39.09 14.25 -3.33
CA PHE A 729 38.50 13.94 -2.03
C PHE A 729 37.31 14.85 -1.81
N THR A 730 36.16 14.27 -1.46
CA THR A 730 34.91 14.99 -1.29
C THR A 730 34.28 14.71 0.08
N MET A 731 33.64 15.72 0.65
CA MET A 731 32.60 15.53 1.66
C MET A 731 31.27 15.57 0.92
N GLU A 732 30.73 14.38 0.66
CA GLU A 732 29.53 14.18 -0.16
C GLU A 732 28.26 14.65 0.55
N SER A 733 28.23 14.52 1.89
CA SER A 733 27.14 15.03 2.69
C SER A 733 27.60 15.41 4.10
N PHE A 734 27.06 16.49 4.64
CA PHE A 734 27.14 16.84 6.05
C PHE A 734 25.74 17.15 6.56
N THR A 735 25.29 16.48 7.61
CA THR A 735 23.93 16.65 8.15
C THR A 735 24.01 17.09 9.60
N ALA A 736 23.66 18.35 9.88
CA ALA A 736 23.63 18.90 11.22
C ALA A 736 22.22 19.38 11.57
N ARG A 737 21.55 18.65 12.47
CA ARG A 737 20.18 18.96 12.86
C ARG A 737 20.10 20.20 13.74
N ASN A 738 19.04 20.97 13.54
CA ASN A 738 18.74 22.19 14.26
C ASN A 738 19.90 23.20 14.17
N LYS A 739 20.55 23.25 13.00
CA LYS A 739 21.68 24.13 12.69
C LYS A 739 21.42 24.94 11.44
N THR A 740 21.96 26.15 11.43
CA THR A 740 22.00 27.04 10.26
C THR A 740 23.27 26.80 9.44
N ALA A 741 23.30 27.31 8.21
CA ALA A 741 24.49 27.29 7.37
C ALA A 741 25.71 27.99 8.03
N SER A 742 25.46 29.05 8.79
CA SER A 742 26.50 29.78 9.53
C SER A 742 27.08 28.95 10.67
N GLU A 743 26.22 28.31 11.47
CA GLU A 743 26.69 27.43 12.55
C GLU A 743 27.47 26.23 11.99
N VAL A 744 27.08 25.69 10.83
CA VAL A 744 27.84 24.64 10.16
C VAL A 744 29.21 25.16 9.69
N SER A 745 29.28 26.39 9.18
CA SER A 745 30.55 27.03 8.85
C SER A 745 31.47 27.10 10.07
N ASP A 746 30.94 27.52 11.23
CA ASP A 746 31.70 27.56 12.48
C ASP A 746 32.17 26.17 12.94
N MET A 747 31.33 25.15 12.76
CA MET A 747 31.67 23.75 13.07
C MET A 747 32.80 23.22 12.19
N LEU A 748 32.81 23.61 10.91
CA LEU A 748 33.85 23.21 9.95
C LEU A 748 35.13 24.03 10.10
N GLY A 749 35.07 25.24 10.67
CA GLY A 749 36.20 26.16 10.85
C GLY A 749 37.50 25.48 11.29
N PRO A 750 37.54 24.71 12.40
CA PRO A 750 38.76 24.03 12.84
C PRO A 750 39.35 23.06 11.82
N PHE A 751 38.49 22.39 11.04
CA PHE A 751 38.93 21.48 9.99
C PHE A 751 39.46 22.26 8.78
N LEU A 752 38.73 23.28 8.32
CA LEU A 752 39.16 24.13 7.21
C LEU A 752 40.49 24.85 7.52
N SER A 753 40.67 25.37 8.73
CA SER A 753 41.95 25.95 9.17
C SER A 753 43.10 24.95 9.16
N SER A 754 42.83 23.65 9.34
CA SER A 754 43.86 22.62 9.22
C SER A 754 44.26 22.39 7.75
N LEU A 755 43.32 22.50 6.81
CA LEU A 755 43.60 22.46 5.37
C LEU A 755 44.41 23.68 4.93
N ASP A 756 44.06 24.87 5.44
CA ASP A 756 44.80 26.11 5.21
C ASP A 756 46.25 26.01 5.69
N ALA A 757 46.47 25.45 6.88
CA ALA A 757 47.81 25.23 7.45
C ALA A 757 48.65 24.28 6.59
N LEU A 758 48.01 23.28 5.97
CA LEU A 758 48.63 22.35 5.03
C LEU A 758 48.77 22.91 3.61
N ARG A 759 48.28 24.14 3.36
CA ARG A 759 48.24 24.78 2.04
C ARG A 759 47.50 23.94 0.99
N VAL A 760 46.45 23.24 1.42
CA VAL A 760 45.63 22.39 0.57
C VAL A 760 44.50 23.22 -0.04
N PRO A 761 44.45 23.41 -1.38
CA PRO A 761 43.35 24.13 -2.00
C PRO A 761 42.06 23.30 -1.92
N TYR A 762 40.97 23.94 -1.50
CA TYR A 762 39.65 23.30 -1.40
C TYR A 762 38.53 24.23 -1.86
N SER A 763 37.39 23.65 -2.23
CA SER A 763 36.12 24.35 -2.41
C SER A 763 35.15 23.88 -1.33
N ALA A 764 34.67 24.81 -0.51
CA ALA A 764 33.70 24.54 0.56
C ALA A 764 32.48 25.43 0.40
N SER A 765 31.30 24.86 0.61
CA SER A 765 30.05 25.62 0.70
C SER A 765 29.21 25.08 1.85
N THR A 766 28.45 25.97 2.49
CA THR A 766 27.45 25.61 3.51
C THR A 766 26.08 26.11 3.09
N TYR A 767 25.05 25.36 3.48
CA TYR A 767 23.66 25.71 3.22
C TYR A 767 22.78 25.19 4.34
N GLY A 768 21.49 25.53 4.32
CA GLY A 768 20.53 24.95 5.24
C GLY A 768 19.15 24.83 4.61
N THR A 769 18.41 23.82 5.03
CA THR A 769 17.03 23.59 4.62
C THR A 769 16.08 23.70 5.81
N PRO A 770 14.83 24.15 5.59
CA PRO A 770 13.82 24.22 6.64
C PRO A 770 13.48 22.87 7.30
N THR A 771 13.51 21.78 6.53
CA THR A 771 13.14 20.43 6.99
C THR A 771 14.16 19.37 6.61
N TYR A 772 14.14 18.22 7.31
CA TYR A 772 14.91 17.04 6.94
C TYR A 772 14.49 16.45 5.59
N TYR A 773 13.19 16.47 5.26
CA TYR A 773 12.70 16.00 3.97
C TYR A 773 13.36 16.75 2.79
N GLU A 774 13.45 18.08 2.89
CA GLU A 774 14.10 18.92 1.87
C GLU A 774 15.61 18.67 1.81
N HIS A 775 16.28 18.56 2.97
CA HIS A 775 17.69 18.22 3.05
C HIS A 775 17.98 16.89 2.35
N PHE A 776 17.17 15.87 2.65
CA PHE A 776 17.30 14.55 2.08
C PHE A 776 17.06 14.56 0.56
N ASN A 777 16.02 15.26 0.08
CA ASN A 777 15.75 15.37 -1.35
C ASN A 777 16.86 16.15 -2.09
N GLN A 778 17.48 17.14 -1.45
CA GLN A 778 18.61 17.85 -2.03
C GLN A 778 19.88 16.99 -2.08
N THR A 779 20.08 16.13 -1.08
CA THR A 779 21.29 15.29 -0.95
C THR A 779 21.19 13.98 -1.76
N ASN A 780 20.07 13.27 -1.64
CA ASN A 780 19.84 11.91 -2.15
C ASN A 780 18.68 11.81 -3.15
N GLY A 781 18.10 12.94 -3.57
CA GLY A 781 17.00 12.97 -4.52
C GLY A 781 17.43 12.86 -5.99
N PRO A 782 16.49 13.13 -6.92
CA PRO A 782 15.10 13.51 -6.65
C PRO A 782 14.26 12.33 -6.12
N LEU A 783 13.49 12.58 -5.07
CA LEU A 783 12.48 11.63 -4.57
C LEU A 783 11.37 11.41 -5.63
N PRO A 784 10.73 10.21 -5.67
CA PRO A 784 10.81 9.13 -4.68
C PRO A 784 11.92 8.11 -4.91
N TYR A 785 12.67 8.19 -6.02
CA TYR A 785 13.61 7.14 -6.43
C TYR A 785 15.08 7.46 -6.13
N GLY A 786 15.44 8.74 -6.12
CA GLY A 786 16.83 9.18 -5.98
C GLY A 786 17.64 8.98 -7.26
N SER A 787 18.95 9.10 -7.13
CA SER A 787 19.92 9.06 -8.24
C SER A 787 20.96 7.93 -8.13
N TRP A 788 20.87 7.09 -7.10
CA TRP A 788 21.82 6.01 -6.87
C TRP A 788 21.66 4.88 -7.89
N PRO A 789 22.69 4.57 -8.70
CA PRO A 789 22.61 3.45 -9.65
C PRO A 789 22.75 2.13 -8.89
N ALA A 790 22.08 1.07 -9.31
CA ALA A 790 22.25 -0.23 -8.66
C ALA A 790 23.20 -1.20 -9.37
N SER A 791 23.83 -0.75 -10.45
CA SER A 791 24.98 -1.40 -11.08
C SER A 791 26.25 -1.16 -10.25
N MET A 792 26.32 -1.74 -9.04
CA MET A 792 27.44 -1.56 -8.12
C MET A 792 28.17 -2.87 -7.81
N LEU A 793 29.48 -2.78 -7.67
CA LEU A 793 30.39 -3.80 -7.15
C LEU A 793 31.01 -3.24 -5.88
N PHE A 794 30.70 -3.78 -4.70
CA PHE A 794 31.24 -3.21 -3.47
C PHE A 794 31.29 -4.20 -2.31
N ASN A 795 32.08 -3.83 -1.30
CA ASN A 795 32.04 -4.43 0.03
C ASN A 795 32.15 -3.35 1.11
N ARG A 796 31.59 -3.59 2.31
CA ARG A 796 31.71 -2.67 3.46
C ARG A 796 32.55 -3.20 4.60
N ARG A 797 33.15 -2.27 5.33
CA ARG A 797 33.94 -2.51 6.54
C ARG A 797 33.60 -1.51 7.63
N LEU A 798 33.39 -2.00 8.85
CA LEU A 798 33.34 -1.15 10.03
C LEU A 798 34.76 -0.78 10.44
N VAL A 799 35.01 0.48 10.76
CA VAL A 799 36.31 0.97 11.22
C VAL A 799 36.24 1.21 12.72
N SER A 800 37.05 0.49 13.50
CA SER A 800 37.08 0.63 14.96
C SER A 800 37.61 1.99 15.39
N ARG A 801 37.00 2.57 16.43
CA ARG A 801 37.47 3.80 17.07
C ARG A 801 38.88 3.67 17.64
N ALA A 802 39.33 2.45 17.97
CA ALA A 802 40.70 2.21 18.42
C ALA A 802 41.77 2.56 17.36
N ILE A 803 41.39 2.68 16.08
CA ILE A 803 42.31 3.13 15.03
C ILE A 803 42.67 4.60 15.21
N THR A 804 41.75 5.43 15.71
CA THR A 804 41.99 6.88 15.84
C THR A 804 42.94 7.25 16.99
N THR A 805 43.34 6.29 17.83
CA THR A 805 44.21 6.55 18.99
C THR A 805 45.70 6.43 18.66
N ASP A 806 46.03 5.95 17.46
CA ASP A 806 47.40 5.66 17.05
C ASP A 806 47.66 6.21 15.65
N SER A 807 48.58 7.15 15.55
CA SER A 807 48.95 7.79 14.28
C SER A 807 49.49 6.81 13.24
N GLU A 808 50.11 5.70 13.67
CA GLU A 808 50.62 4.68 12.76
C GLU A 808 49.49 3.86 12.15
N ARG A 809 48.47 3.51 12.95
CA ARG A 809 47.26 2.83 12.45
C ARG A 809 46.48 3.70 11.48
N ILE A 810 46.37 5.00 11.76
CA ILE A 810 45.75 5.97 10.84
C ILE A 810 46.51 6.01 9.52
N ARG A 811 47.85 6.09 9.56
CA ARG A 811 48.69 6.07 8.35
C ARG A 811 48.50 4.77 7.56
N ASN A 812 48.63 3.62 8.22
CA ASN A 812 48.48 2.31 7.57
C ASN A 812 47.10 2.17 6.87
N LEU A 813 46.02 2.61 7.52
CA LEU A 813 44.70 2.63 6.91
C LEU A 813 44.63 3.58 5.71
N THR A 814 45.20 4.77 5.82
CA THR A 814 45.20 5.76 4.74
C THR A 814 46.03 5.29 3.54
N ASP A 815 47.19 4.68 3.79
CA ASP A 815 48.05 4.09 2.75
C ASP A 815 47.32 2.95 2.03
N THR A 816 46.66 2.07 2.79
CA THR A 816 45.84 0.98 2.21
C THR A 816 44.70 1.52 1.34
N ILE A 817 44.01 2.58 1.78
CA ILE A 817 42.96 3.22 1.00
C ILE A 817 43.50 3.78 -0.31
N GLN A 818 44.70 4.37 -0.26
CA GLN A 818 45.34 4.91 -1.45
C GLN A 818 45.71 3.82 -2.44
N ASP A 819 46.30 2.73 -1.97
CA ASP A 819 46.65 1.59 -2.81
C ASP A 819 45.41 1.02 -3.50
N VAL A 820 44.27 0.97 -2.80
CA VAL A 820 42.99 0.53 -3.39
C VAL A 820 42.47 1.49 -4.46
N VAL A 821 42.55 2.80 -4.24
CA VAL A 821 42.05 3.79 -5.22
C VAL A 821 42.95 3.92 -6.45
N ASP A 822 44.25 3.67 -6.30
CA ASP A 822 45.24 3.65 -7.40
C ASP A 822 45.43 2.25 -8.02
N ASP A 823 44.66 1.25 -7.59
CA ASP A 823 44.81 -0.17 -8.02
C ASP A 823 44.53 -0.39 -9.52
N ASP A 824 43.57 0.33 -10.11
CA ASP A 824 43.12 0.15 -11.49
C ASP A 824 42.73 1.48 -12.15
N ASP A 825 43.51 1.90 -13.15
CA ASP A 825 43.28 3.15 -13.91
C ASP A 825 42.09 3.07 -14.89
N GLU A 826 41.77 1.90 -15.41
CA GLU A 826 40.74 1.72 -16.45
C GLU A 826 39.34 1.57 -15.82
N ALA A 827 39.28 1.04 -14.61
CA ALA A 827 38.04 0.92 -13.85
C ALA A 827 38.33 1.15 -12.35
N PRO A 828 38.42 2.41 -11.91
CA PRO A 828 38.88 2.72 -10.57
C PRO A 828 37.93 2.22 -9.48
N TRP A 829 38.53 1.81 -8.37
CA TRP A 829 37.84 1.65 -7.10
C TRP A 829 37.73 3.01 -6.41
N ASN A 830 36.60 3.23 -5.76
CA ASN A 830 36.38 4.39 -4.91
C ASN A 830 36.26 3.92 -3.47
N PHE A 831 36.67 4.78 -2.54
CA PHE A 831 36.60 4.49 -1.12
C PHE A 831 35.79 5.57 -0.40
N GLY A 832 34.66 5.19 0.20
CA GLY A 832 33.79 6.10 0.93
C GLY A 832 33.70 5.75 2.41
N CYS A 833 33.47 6.73 3.28
CA CYS A 833 33.21 6.50 4.70
C CYS A 833 32.16 7.44 5.26
N MET A 834 31.26 6.90 6.07
CA MET A 834 30.35 7.66 6.91
C MET A 834 30.83 7.61 8.37
N ALA A 835 31.06 8.76 8.97
CA ALA A 835 31.42 8.88 10.38
C ALA A 835 30.20 8.59 11.26
N LEU A 836 30.38 7.78 12.31
CA LEU A 836 29.30 7.38 13.21
C LEU A 836 29.74 7.17 14.66
N ASN A 837 28.79 7.36 15.57
CA ASN A 837 28.92 7.04 16.98
C ASN A 837 27.58 6.62 17.55
N VAL A 838 27.37 5.30 17.56
CA VAL A 838 26.17 4.67 18.11
C VAL A 838 26.43 4.02 19.47
N LYS A 839 27.61 4.25 20.08
CA LYS A 839 27.96 3.69 21.39
C LYS A 839 27.12 4.27 22.53
N ASN A 840 26.91 5.58 22.50
CA ASN A 840 26.29 6.35 23.59
C ASN A 840 24.83 6.72 23.29
N VAL A 841 24.18 6.00 22.39
CA VAL A 841 22.76 6.19 22.09
C VAL A 841 21.94 5.28 23.00
N THR A 842 20.94 5.83 23.69
CA THR A 842 20.01 5.02 24.47
C THR A 842 19.14 4.20 23.54
N HIS A 843 19.33 2.88 23.55
CA HIS A 843 18.58 1.96 22.70
C HIS A 843 18.11 0.75 23.49
N PRO A 844 17.01 0.10 23.07
CA PRO A 844 16.63 -1.19 23.59
C PRO A 844 17.65 -2.28 23.24
N GLY A 845 17.74 -3.34 24.05
CA GLY A 845 18.63 -4.46 23.74
C GLY A 845 18.26 -5.10 22.41
N ASN A 846 19.23 -5.20 21.49
CA ASN A 846 19.04 -5.69 20.12
C ASN A 846 20.25 -6.53 19.66
N ALA A 847 20.13 -7.24 18.54
CA ALA A 847 21.07 -8.25 18.05
C ALA A 847 22.17 -7.73 17.12
N VAL A 848 22.25 -6.42 16.93
CA VAL A 848 23.26 -5.82 16.08
C VAL A 848 24.65 -6.25 16.54
N VAL A 849 25.49 -6.65 15.58
CA VAL A 849 26.84 -7.10 15.89
C VAL A 849 27.61 -6.05 16.70
N PRO A 850 28.27 -6.43 17.81
CA PRO A 850 28.87 -5.48 18.74
C PRO A 850 29.88 -4.50 18.11
N TYR A 851 30.51 -4.87 16.99
CA TYR A 851 31.45 -4.01 16.25
C TYR A 851 30.87 -2.64 15.92
N TRP A 852 29.56 -2.52 15.70
CA TRP A 852 28.90 -1.21 15.48
C TRP A 852 29.06 -0.25 16.66
N ARG A 853 29.05 -0.77 17.89
CA ARG A 853 29.18 0.05 19.11
C ARG A 853 30.59 0.55 19.33
N ASP A 854 31.59 -0.13 18.78
CA ASP A 854 32.99 0.30 18.86
C ASP A 854 33.48 1.02 17.59
N ALA A 855 32.68 1.01 16.52
CA ALA A 855 32.99 1.69 15.27
C ALA A 855 33.01 3.23 15.43
N ILE A 856 33.86 3.87 14.64
CA ILE A 856 33.90 5.32 14.40
C ILE A 856 33.44 5.68 12.99
N ALA A 857 33.50 4.72 12.06
CA ALA A 857 33.02 4.89 10.71
C ALA A 857 32.53 3.56 10.14
N ILE A 858 31.64 3.64 9.15
CA ILE A 858 31.35 2.56 8.22
C ILE A 858 31.85 2.98 6.84
N CYS A 859 32.72 2.16 6.26
CA CYS A 859 33.38 2.47 5.00
C CYS A 859 33.00 1.46 3.91
N ILE A 860 33.03 1.91 2.67
CA ILE A 860 32.67 1.17 1.48
C ILE A 860 33.79 1.28 0.46
N THR A 861 34.15 0.14 -0.13
CA THR A 861 34.97 0.10 -1.33
C THR A 861 34.07 -0.26 -2.49
N ILE A 862 33.97 0.61 -3.49
CA ILE A 862 32.94 0.52 -4.53
C ILE A 862 33.47 0.84 -5.92
N SER A 863 33.06 0.05 -6.89
CA SER A 863 33.20 0.29 -8.33
C SER A 863 31.86 0.04 -9.04
N ARG A 864 31.78 0.35 -10.33
CA ARG A 864 30.55 0.18 -11.12
C ARG A 864 30.52 -1.18 -11.81
N TRP A 865 29.33 -1.75 -11.90
CA TRP A 865 29.07 -2.89 -12.78
C TRP A 865 28.92 -2.39 -14.22
N ASP A 866 29.92 -2.67 -15.05
CA ASP A 866 29.93 -2.26 -16.46
C ASP A 866 29.35 -3.37 -17.36
N TRP A 867 28.16 -3.11 -17.90
CA TRP A 867 27.45 -4.03 -18.80
C TRP A 867 28.10 -4.18 -20.19
N THR A 868 29.05 -3.31 -20.54
CA THR A 868 29.70 -3.31 -21.86
C THR A 868 30.88 -4.28 -21.95
N ILE A 869 31.38 -4.76 -20.81
CA ILE A 869 32.48 -5.73 -20.75
C ILE A 869 31.98 -7.16 -20.51
N PRO A 870 32.74 -8.19 -20.93
CA PRO A 870 32.35 -9.58 -20.69
C PRO A 870 32.17 -9.89 -19.20
N ARG A 871 31.14 -10.67 -18.86
CA ARG A 871 30.85 -11.10 -17.48
C ARG A 871 32.05 -11.74 -16.79
N SER A 872 32.88 -12.50 -17.50
CA SER A 872 34.10 -13.09 -16.93
C SER A 872 35.06 -12.04 -16.36
N LYS A 873 35.17 -10.86 -16.98
CA LYS A 873 35.96 -9.75 -16.42
C LYS A 873 35.32 -9.18 -15.16
N LEU A 874 33.99 -9.04 -15.13
CA LEU A 874 33.27 -8.59 -13.94
C LEU A 874 33.43 -9.57 -12.76
N LEU A 875 33.40 -10.87 -13.02
CA LEU A 875 33.66 -11.89 -11.99
C LEU A 875 35.11 -11.82 -11.49
N ALA A 876 36.10 -11.69 -12.38
CA ALA A 876 37.50 -11.49 -11.98
C ALA A 876 37.70 -10.24 -11.11
N ARG A 877 36.93 -9.16 -11.34
CA ARG A 877 36.95 -7.98 -10.47
C ARG A 877 36.39 -8.27 -9.08
N LYS A 878 35.35 -9.11 -8.97
CA LYS A 878 34.82 -9.55 -7.67
C LYS A 878 35.80 -10.45 -6.94
N GLU A 879 36.50 -11.33 -7.66
CA GLU A 879 37.62 -12.13 -7.12
C GLU A 879 38.72 -11.20 -6.58
N HIS A 880 39.14 -10.20 -7.35
CA HIS A 880 40.14 -9.21 -6.89
C HIS A 880 39.68 -8.43 -5.64
N LEU A 881 38.40 -8.04 -5.59
CA LEU A 881 37.80 -7.43 -4.41
C LEU A 881 37.88 -8.34 -3.17
N ALA A 882 37.68 -9.64 -3.35
CA ALA A 882 37.65 -10.64 -2.28
C ALA A 882 39.03 -11.13 -1.83
N GLU A 883 39.96 -11.30 -2.77
CA GLU A 883 41.26 -11.93 -2.53
C GLU A 883 42.38 -10.92 -2.27
N VAL A 884 42.26 -9.68 -2.75
CA VAL A 884 43.31 -8.66 -2.64
C VAL A 884 42.85 -7.46 -1.82
N ILE A 885 41.78 -6.79 -2.26
CA ILE A 885 41.38 -5.50 -1.70
C ILE A 885 40.81 -5.65 -0.29
N THR A 886 39.83 -6.54 -0.09
CA THR A 886 39.18 -6.70 1.22
C THR A 886 40.17 -7.18 2.29
N PRO A 887 41.02 -8.20 2.05
CA PRO A 887 42.01 -8.62 3.03
C PRO A 887 42.99 -7.50 3.44
N ALA A 888 43.40 -6.64 2.50
CA ALA A 888 44.24 -5.49 2.82
C ALA A 888 43.52 -4.50 3.77
N ILE A 889 42.26 -4.19 3.48
CA ILE A 889 41.43 -3.32 4.33
C ILE A 889 41.19 -3.96 5.71
N GLU A 890 40.94 -5.27 5.77
CA GLU A 890 40.75 -5.98 7.04
C GLU A 890 42.03 -5.99 7.89
N ALA A 891 43.20 -6.18 7.26
CA ALA A 891 44.49 -6.09 7.92
C ALA A 891 44.78 -4.69 8.47
N ALA A 892 44.36 -3.64 7.75
CA ALA A 892 44.43 -2.26 8.21
C ALA A 892 43.39 -1.91 9.29
N THR A 893 42.34 -2.71 9.44
CA THR A 893 41.22 -2.49 10.37
C THR A 893 40.94 -3.70 11.29
N PRO A 894 41.93 -4.16 12.07
CA PRO A 894 41.81 -5.39 12.86
C PRO A 894 40.78 -5.24 13.99
N GLY A 895 40.16 -6.36 14.37
CA GLY A 895 39.21 -6.41 15.50
C GLY A 895 37.85 -5.75 15.21
N SER A 896 37.45 -5.74 13.94
CA SER A 896 36.19 -5.17 13.47
C SER A 896 35.41 -6.19 12.62
N GLY A 897 34.23 -5.79 12.14
CA GLY A 897 33.36 -6.60 11.28
C GLY A 897 32.87 -5.84 10.04
N ALA A 898 31.85 -6.38 9.39
CA ALA A 898 31.20 -5.80 8.23
C ALA A 898 29.69 -5.72 8.46
N TYR A 899 29.00 -4.93 7.61
CA TYR A 899 27.56 -4.81 7.68
C TYR A 899 26.90 -5.87 6.81
N LEU A 900 26.07 -6.73 7.44
CA LEU A 900 25.43 -7.88 6.81
C LEU A 900 24.51 -7.56 5.63
N ASP A 901 23.97 -6.35 5.51
CA ASP A 901 23.12 -5.97 4.37
C ASP A 901 23.93 -5.37 3.21
N GLU A 902 25.19 -4.98 3.41
CA GLU A 902 26.01 -4.28 2.41
C GLU A 902 27.35 -5.01 2.22
N ALA A 903 27.29 -6.23 1.69
CA ALA A 903 28.45 -7.09 1.53
C ALA A 903 28.46 -7.83 0.17
N ASP A 904 29.64 -8.28 -0.25
CA ASP A 904 29.83 -8.98 -1.52
C ASP A 904 29.80 -10.51 -1.35
N PRO A 905 29.07 -11.26 -2.20
CA PRO A 905 29.03 -12.72 -2.13
C PRO A 905 30.36 -13.43 -2.48
N TYR A 906 31.36 -12.76 -3.05
CA TYR A 906 32.71 -13.34 -3.23
C TYR A 906 33.57 -13.15 -1.98
N VAL A 907 33.39 -12.03 -1.27
CA VAL A 907 34.08 -11.75 0.00
C VAL A 907 33.53 -12.66 1.10
N TYR A 908 32.21 -12.83 1.13
CA TYR A 908 31.50 -13.64 2.10
C TYR A 908 30.63 -14.68 1.38
N PRO A 909 31.23 -15.78 0.89
CA PRO A 909 30.52 -16.82 0.15
C PRO A 909 29.40 -17.46 0.99
N PRO A 910 28.19 -17.64 0.43
CA PRO A 910 27.06 -18.26 1.15
C PRO A 910 27.31 -19.70 1.60
N ASP A 911 28.19 -20.43 0.91
CA ASP A 911 28.60 -21.81 1.18
C ASP A 911 29.76 -21.93 2.19
N SER A 912 30.31 -20.79 2.63
CA SER A 912 31.31 -20.71 3.69
C SER A 912 30.67 -20.34 5.03
N LEU A 913 31.31 -20.68 6.16
CA LEU A 913 30.93 -20.19 7.49
C LEU A 913 31.69 -18.91 7.90
N SER A 914 32.57 -18.39 7.04
CA SER A 914 33.42 -17.24 7.34
C SER A 914 32.64 -15.96 7.65
N TRP A 915 31.40 -15.84 7.15
CA TRP A 915 30.55 -14.68 7.37
C TRP A 915 30.01 -14.58 8.80
N GLN A 916 29.82 -15.69 9.51
CA GLN A 916 29.16 -15.73 10.83
C GLN A 916 29.87 -14.83 11.85
N ASN A 917 31.20 -14.94 11.95
CA ASN A 917 31.96 -14.12 12.88
C ASN A 917 31.93 -12.62 12.49
N THR A 918 31.85 -12.32 11.20
CA THR A 918 31.87 -10.94 10.70
C THR A 918 30.51 -10.25 10.84
N PHE A 919 29.41 -10.96 10.56
CA PHE A 919 28.05 -10.43 10.55
C PHE A 919 27.34 -10.55 11.90
N ASP A 920 27.59 -11.62 12.65
CA ASP A 920 26.92 -11.88 13.94
C ASP A 920 27.90 -11.76 15.12
N GLY A 921 29.18 -12.06 14.92
CA GLY A 921 30.21 -12.02 15.95
C GLY A 921 29.82 -12.81 17.19
N SER A 922 29.96 -12.22 18.38
CA SER A 922 29.61 -12.88 19.64
C SER A 922 28.10 -13.16 19.81
N ASN A 923 27.23 -12.60 18.96
CA ASN A 923 25.80 -12.85 19.01
C ASN A 923 25.41 -14.18 18.33
N CYS A 924 26.28 -14.77 17.50
CA CYS A 924 25.99 -15.94 16.69
C CYS A 924 25.36 -17.10 17.49
N PRO A 925 25.90 -17.56 18.64
CA PRO A 925 25.30 -18.69 19.37
C PRO A 925 23.87 -18.42 19.86
N ARG A 926 23.59 -17.18 20.27
CA ARG A 926 22.26 -16.78 20.74
C ARG A 926 21.28 -16.63 19.57
N LEU A 927 21.71 -16.05 18.46
CA LEU A 927 20.90 -15.97 17.25
C LEU A 927 20.53 -17.37 16.74
N ARG A 928 21.48 -18.31 16.73
CA ARG A 928 21.25 -19.71 16.37
C ARG A 928 20.21 -20.37 17.28
N GLN A 929 20.34 -20.23 18.59
CA GLN A 929 19.36 -20.76 19.54
C GLN A 929 17.94 -20.23 19.29
N ILE A 930 17.82 -18.93 18.96
CA ILE A 930 16.54 -18.29 18.65
C ILE A 930 16.00 -18.85 17.33
N LYS A 931 16.83 -18.95 16.29
CA LYS A 931 16.45 -19.57 15.01
C LYS A 931 15.84 -20.97 15.23
N ASP A 932 16.50 -21.82 16.00
CA ASP A 932 16.05 -23.18 16.31
C ASP A 932 14.71 -23.19 17.09
N THR A 933 14.44 -22.14 17.87
CA THR A 933 13.19 -22.01 18.63
C THR A 933 12.02 -21.54 17.77
N TRP A 934 12.28 -20.62 16.83
CA TRP A 934 11.24 -19.93 16.08
C TRP A 934 10.93 -20.57 14.72
N ASP A 935 11.88 -21.34 14.16
CA ASP A 935 11.79 -22.06 12.90
C ASP A 935 12.27 -23.52 13.03
N LEU A 936 11.53 -24.32 13.80
CA LEU A 936 11.84 -25.74 14.07
C LEU A 936 11.92 -26.60 12.79
N GLU A 937 11.16 -26.23 11.77
CA GLU A 937 11.12 -26.93 10.49
C GLU A 937 12.15 -26.39 9.50
N GLY A 938 12.92 -25.34 9.86
CA GLY A 938 13.97 -24.76 9.04
C GLY A 938 13.49 -24.17 7.70
N ILE A 939 12.25 -23.71 7.60
CA ILE A 939 11.67 -23.28 6.31
C ILE A 939 12.19 -21.93 5.83
N PHE A 940 12.70 -21.10 6.74
CA PHE A 940 13.25 -19.80 6.38
C PHE A 940 14.73 -19.97 6.05
N TYR A 941 15.05 -19.76 4.77
CA TYR A 941 16.41 -19.77 4.27
C TYR A 941 16.68 -18.48 3.49
N ALA A 942 17.86 -17.91 3.72
CA ALA A 942 18.43 -16.84 2.92
C ALA A 942 19.95 -16.96 2.97
N ASN A 943 20.64 -16.58 1.90
CA ASN A 943 22.11 -16.62 1.85
C ASN A 943 22.71 -15.84 3.03
N THR A 944 23.73 -16.41 3.68
CA THR A 944 24.44 -15.82 4.82
C THR A 944 23.53 -15.33 5.97
N ALA A 945 22.30 -15.85 6.07
CA ALA A 945 21.43 -15.60 7.21
C ALA A 945 21.66 -16.66 8.28
N VAL A 946 21.35 -16.36 9.54
CA VAL A 946 21.48 -17.32 10.65
C VAL A 946 20.73 -18.61 10.32
N GLY A 947 21.39 -19.77 10.37
CA GLY A 947 20.82 -21.06 10.02
C GLY A 947 20.91 -21.43 8.53
N ALA A 948 21.53 -20.60 7.69
CA ALA A 948 21.78 -20.93 6.29
C ALA A 948 22.70 -22.15 6.14
N GLU A 949 23.56 -22.41 7.12
CA GLU A 949 24.46 -23.56 7.16
C GLU A 949 23.75 -24.93 7.23
N ASP A 950 22.44 -24.95 7.53
CA ASP A 950 21.62 -26.16 7.49
C ASP A 950 21.22 -26.57 6.06
N TRP A 951 21.62 -25.78 5.06
CA TRP A 951 21.23 -25.94 3.67
C TRP A 951 22.44 -25.83 2.75
N THR A 952 22.37 -26.51 1.61
CA THR A 952 23.32 -26.40 0.50
C THR A 952 22.55 -26.16 -0.80
N VAL A 953 23.19 -25.48 -1.75
CA VAL A 953 22.65 -25.30 -3.09
C VAL A 953 23.44 -26.17 -4.05
N ASP A 954 22.78 -27.10 -4.73
CA ASP A 954 23.44 -27.97 -5.70
C ASP A 954 23.77 -27.24 -7.02
N GLY A 955 24.49 -27.92 -7.92
CA GLY A 955 24.88 -27.34 -9.21
C GLY A 955 23.71 -26.98 -10.15
N SER A 956 22.48 -27.41 -9.84
CA SER A 956 21.26 -27.02 -10.56
C SER A 956 20.55 -25.82 -9.93
N GLY A 957 20.99 -25.34 -8.76
CA GLY A 957 20.35 -24.28 -8.00
C GLY A 957 19.31 -24.79 -6.99
N ARG A 958 19.16 -26.10 -6.81
CA ARG A 958 18.21 -26.69 -5.85
C ARG A 958 18.74 -26.56 -4.43
N LEU A 959 17.90 -26.07 -3.53
CA LEU A 959 18.18 -26.01 -2.10
C LEU A 959 17.94 -27.39 -1.46
N CYS A 960 18.96 -27.93 -0.80
CA CYS A 960 18.98 -29.27 -0.21
C CYS A 960 19.46 -29.22 1.24
N ARG A 961 18.97 -30.12 2.09
CA ARG A 961 19.62 -30.35 3.39
C ARG A 961 20.87 -31.22 3.16
N PRO A 962 22.01 -30.90 3.81
CA PRO A 962 23.26 -31.64 3.69
C PRO A 962 23.16 -33.15 3.98
#